data_AF-A0A5J4NAA6-F1
#
_entry.id   AF-A0A5J4NAA6-F1
#
_cell.length_a   1.000
_cell.length_b   1.000
_cell.length_c   1.000
_cell.angle_alpha   90.00
_cell.angle_beta   90.00
_cell.angle_gamma   90.00
#
_symmetry.space_group_name_H-M   'P 1'
#
loop_
_entity.id
_entity.type
_entity.pdbx_description
1 polymer ?
#
loop_
_entity_poly.entity_id
_entity_poly.type
_entity_poly.pdbx_seq_one_letter_code
_entity_poly.pdbx_strand_id
1 'polypeptide(L)'
;MCKPMKMISLSPMEYCVIKNPVVTENGVPVVDSDGQVKLRMGECEYRFHQDSFPLYPNEELCGDMEILPVVLADSALRLKARCDYVDNDGTERKAGDEWLFEGPGVYYPRMEAEYIGMMRAHMVELNTALRFRAIRDCVDRSGTRRKAGEHWLVTTVGAYLPTVYEQYIVTVMAHKLDVSTAVHVRSIHTHEDCFGKIRRCGAEWLVTQRDTDSYLCDLNEELVSVVQATALTASQYCTIMNPVNSAGQPQLGKKRLVRGETSFFLMPGESLECGIQQIYTLGPNDGLVLRATQATYDETNSSDETTNKILRQPGERWLIRGPCEYVPPIGIEVAEKRTSIPLGESEGIYVRNTKTGEVRAVIGSTYMLTEEEEHWEKVLSSKVKELLEANEMPYLGRSRFEQTIFRESLSFDMCEIQVKGPRVEPKPFPVVSLQVPHNAAVQINDYWQNTSRVEFGPVLVLLGPHEQFTLLSLSGGKPKRPHAVKSLYLLLGPDFVTDMVVVETADHARLSLQLAYNWIFDTTDALEIQKEAAKLFSVPDFVGDTCKAMASRIRGAVASISFDFFHKNSARIIRAACLGLDNAGKVQDWYMFPENRLRITGVDIQSVAPSDEHISELLMKSVQMAIEITTNSLEASARHEAALLEQEARGRLERQKILDESEAEKSKKQLLEMRITGATLESIGEARAKALALAESERIQGLSAVDQSRAEVEQKRIKMVGKCFLWNIRLRLRVM
;
A
#
# COMPACT_ATOMS: atom_id res chain seq x y z
N MET A 1 32.11 33.39 113.46
CA MET A 1 32.39 34.72 112.84
C MET A 1 32.03 34.65 111.37
N CYS A 2 30.96 35.32 110.96
CA CYS A 2 30.56 35.41 109.56
C CYS A 2 31.33 36.55 108.88
N LYS A 3 31.78 36.37 107.63
CA LYS A 3 32.39 37.45 106.83
C LYS A 3 31.33 38.52 106.53
N PRO A 4 31.69 39.82 106.48
CA PRO A 4 30.75 40.87 106.09
C PRO A 4 30.23 40.62 104.66
N MET A 5 28.92 40.50 104.52
CA MET A 5 28.25 40.39 103.22
C MET A 5 27.90 41.79 102.69
N LYS A 6 27.89 41.95 101.36
CA LYS A 6 27.49 43.21 100.73
C LYS A 6 25.99 43.43 100.92
N MET A 7 25.60 44.68 101.15
CA MET A 7 24.19 45.10 101.07
C MET A 7 23.66 44.88 99.65
N ILE A 8 22.36 44.61 99.55
CA ILE A 8 21.68 44.46 98.26
C ILE A 8 21.44 45.86 97.70
N SER A 9 21.83 46.09 96.46
CA SER A 9 21.63 47.35 95.75
C SER A 9 20.92 47.05 94.43
N LEU A 10 19.71 47.57 94.27
CA LEU A 10 18.88 47.36 93.09
C LEU A 10 19.01 48.56 92.16
N SER A 11 19.22 48.35 90.87
CA SER A 11 19.12 49.45 89.89
C SER A 11 17.66 49.87 89.65
N PRO A 12 17.38 51.04 89.03
CA PRO A 12 16.01 51.53 88.79
C PRO A 12 15.07 50.57 88.05
N MET A 13 15.61 49.62 87.29
CA MET A 13 14.85 48.63 86.52
C MET A 13 14.95 47.22 87.09
N GLU A 14 15.52 47.04 88.28
CA GLU A 14 15.64 45.74 88.94
C GLU A 14 14.75 45.65 90.17
N TYR A 15 14.33 44.43 90.47
CA TYR A 15 13.60 44.07 91.67
C TYR A 15 14.16 42.77 92.24
N CYS A 16 13.90 42.54 93.53
CA CYS A 16 14.18 41.25 94.16
C CYS A 16 13.05 40.83 95.08
N VAL A 17 12.91 39.51 95.28
CA VAL A 17 11.89 38.93 96.15
C VAL A 17 12.52 38.51 97.46
N ILE A 18 11.96 38.96 98.58
CA ILE A 18 12.46 38.65 99.92
C ILE A 18 11.41 37.84 100.65
N LYS A 19 11.81 36.67 101.15
CA LYS A 19 10.98 35.78 101.94
C LYS A 19 11.10 36.12 103.42
N ASN A 20 9.98 36.06 104.12
CA ASN A 20 9.82 36.46 105.52
C ASN A 20 10.22 37.92 105.78
N PRO A 21 9.64 38.90 105.06
CA PRO A 21 10.06 40.29 105.13
C PRO A 21 9.85 40.88 106.53
N VAL A 22 10.75 41.80 106.92
CA VAL A 22 10.63 42.56 108.15
C VAL A 22 9.37 43.42 108.18
N VAL A 23 8.71 43.47 109.35
CA VAL A 23 7.63 44.44 109.62
C VAL A 23 8.25 45.80 109.88
N THR A 24 7.93 46.79 109.06
CA THR A 24 8.39 48.17 109.23
C THR A 24 7.24 49.11 109.56
N GLU A 25 7.44 49.98 110.54
CA GLU A 25 6.58 51.15 110.80
C GLU A 25 7.39 52.41 110.46
N ASN A 26 6.91 53.20 109.50
CA ASN A 26 7.61 54.42 109.02
C ASN A 26 9.09 54.18 108.61
N GLY A 27 9.40 53.02 108.01
CA GLY A 27 10.75 52.69 107.55
C GLY A 27 11.70 52.19 108.64
N VAL A 28 11.24 52.02 109.87
CA VAL A 28 12.02 51.46 110.98
C VAL A 28 11.55 50.03 111.28
N PRO A 29 12.46 49.04 111.38
CA PRO A 29 12.10 47.66 111.69
C PRO A 29 11.50 47.56 113.10
N VAL A 30 10.33 46.94 113.22
CA VAL A 30 9.67 46.70 114.50
C VAL A 30 10.38 45.56 115.21
N VAL A 31 10.71 45.75 116.48
CA VAL A 31 11.47 44.82 117.30
C VAL A 31 10.57 44.27 118.41
N ASP A 32 10.59 42.97 118.62
CA ASP A 32 9.86 42.32 119.71
C ASP A 32 10.56 42.56 121.07
N SER A 33 9.92 42.17 122.18
CA SER A 33 10.40 42.40 123.56
C SER A 33 11.80 41.85 123.86
N ASP A 34 12.27 40.89 123.06
CA ASP A 34 13.60 40.25 123.18
C ASP A 34 14.69 40.91 122.30
N GLY A 35 14.37 42.03 121.63
CA GLY A 35 15.33 42.72 120.76
C GLY A 35 15.48 42.10 119.36
N GLN A 36 14.63 41.12 119.01
CA GLN A 36 14.62 40.46 117.72
C GLN A 36 13.64 41.14 116.75
N VAL A 37 14.02 41.25 115.48
CA VAL A 37 13.22 41.93 114.45
C VAL A 37 12.01 41.06 114.08
N LYS A 38 10.82 41.68 114.08
CA LYS A 38 9.57 41.00 113.76
C LYS A 38 9.45 40.79 112.25
N LEU A 39 9.20 39.55 111.84
CA LEU A 39 9.06 39.17 110.43
C LEU A 39 7.63 38.71 110.11
N ARG A 40 7.19 38.92 108.86
CA ARG A 40 5.97 38.32 108.31
C ARG A 40 6.29 36.92 107.79
N MET A 41 6.29 35.96 108.71
CA MET A 41 6.64 34.57 108.41
C MET A 41 5.68 33.97 107.36
N GLY A 42 6.24 33.43 106.27
CA GLY A 42 5.47 32.81 105.18
C GLY A 42 5.04 33.75 104.05
N GLU A 43 5.27 35.05 104.19
CA GLU A 43 5.01 36.06 103.14
C GLU A 43 6.28 36.35 102.32
N CYS A 44 6.08 36.89 101.12
CA CYS A 44 7.12 37.36 100.20
C CYS A 44 6.93 38.84 99.85
N GLU A 45 7.96 39.67 99.97
CA GLU A 45 7.91 41.08 99.59
C GLU A 45 8.74 41.32 98.33
N TYR A 46 8.14 42.01 97.36
CA TYR A 46 8.86 42.51 96.19
C TYR A 46 9.46 43.86 96.55
N ARG A 47 10.79 43.96 96.59
CA ARG A 47 11.50 45.24 96.78
C ARG A 47 11.98 45.75 95.43
N PHE A 48 11.67 47.01 95.16
CA PHE A 48 12.08 47.75 93.97
C PHE A 48 13.24 48.70 94.29
N HIS A 49 13.69 49.47 93.31
CA HIS A 49 14.79 50.43 93.48
C HIS A 49 14.62 51.34 94.70
N GLN A 50 15.56 51.23 95.63
CA GLN A 50 15.65 52.00 96.86
C GLN A 50 17.12 52.03 97.33
N ASP A 51 17.40 52.77 98.41
CA ASP A 51 18.72 52.80 99.02
C ASP A 51 19.20 51.39 99.42
N SER A 52 20.50 51.12 99.28
CA SER A 52 21.05 49.78 99.53
C SER A 52 20.71 49.29 100.92
N PHE A 53 20.13 48.09 101.02
CA PHE A 53 19.59 47.56 102.27
C PHE A 53 20.24 46.21 102.66
N PRO A 54 20.41 45.94 103.96
CA PRO A 54 20.83 44.63 104.44
C PRO A 54 19.63 43.67 104.55
N LEU A 55 19.90 42.36 104.62
CA LEU A 55 18.91 41.36 105.03
C LEU A 55 18.94 41.22 106.56
N TYR A 56 17.77 41.27 107.19
CA TYR A 56 17.63 41.03 108.63
C TYR A 56 17.73 39.52 108.96
N PRO A 57 18.04 39.14 110.22
CA PRO A 57 18.12 37.73 110.59
C PRO A 57 16.82 36.97 110.26
N ASN A 58 16.92 35.88 109.48
CA ASN A 58 15.83 35.06 108.93
C ASN A 58 15.04 35.64 107.75
N GLU A 59 15.42 36.81 107.21
CA GLU A 59 15.06 37.19 105.85
C GLU A 59 15.92 36.41 104.85
N GLU A 60 15.28 35.87 103.81
CA GLU A 60 15.97 35.14 102.74
C GLU A 60 15.71 35.83 101.41
N LEU A 61 16.78 36.12 100.66
CA LEU A 61 16.65 36.53 99.26
C LEU A 61 16.22 35.32 98.43
N CYS A 62 15.06 35.42 97.79
CA CYS A 62 14.49 34.37 96.98
C CYS A 62 14.89 34.60 95.51
N GLY A 63 15.93 33.88 95.05
CA GLY A 63 16.47 33.99 93.69
C GLY A 63 17.53 35.08 93.53
N ASP A 64 17.83 35.44 92.28
CA ASP A 64 18.73 36.54 91.90
C ASP A 64 17.94 37.84 91.65
N MET A 65 18.64 38.96 91.43
CA MET A 65 18.02 40.23 91.03
C MET A 65 17.46 40.12 89.61
N GLU A 66 16.17 40.46 89.44
CA GLU A 66 15.46 40.34 88.16
C GLU A 66 15.11 41.73 87.60
N ILE A 67 15.08 41.84 86.27
CA ILE A 67 14.72 43.09 85.58
C ILE A 67 13.20 43.19 85.47
N LEU A 68 12.65 44.38 85.74
CA LEU A 68 11.24 44.69 85.59
C LEU A 68 10.77 44.41 84.14
N PRO A 69 9.70 43.63 83.94
CA PRO A 69 9.18 43.35 82.62
C PRO A 69 8.70 44.62 81.90
N VAL A 70 9.35 44.95 80.78
CA VAL A 70 8.95 46.05 79.90
C VAL A 70 7.98 45.52 78.85
N VAL A 71 6.79 46.09 78.80
CA VAL A 71 5.70 45.68 77.92
C VAL A 71 5.57 46.72 76.81
N LEU A 72 5.73 46.26 75.56
CA LEU A 72 5.64 47.10 74.36
C LEU A 72 4.17 47.34 73.97
N ALA A 73 3.91 48.40 73.19
CA ALA A 73 2.56 48.80 72.80
C ALA A 73 1.76 47.74 72.01
N ASP A 74 2.43 46.80 71.35
CA ASP A 74 1.82 45.68 70.60
C ASP A 74 1.72 44.39 71.43
N SER A 75 1.98 44.47 72.74
CA SER A 75 2.02 43.34 73.64
C SER A 75 1.29 43.61 74.95
N ALA A 76 0.89 42.54 75.62
CA ALA A 76 0.33 42.61 76.97
C ALA A 76 0.79 41.43 77.80
N LEU A 77 0.92 41.62 79.12
CA LEU A 77 1.16 40.52 80.04
C LEU A 77 -0.17 39.96 80.52
N ARG A 78 -0.36 38.66 80.39
CA ARG A 78 -1.49 37.94 80.96
C ARG A 78 -1.17 37.58 82.40
N LEU A 79 -1.98 38.11 83.31
CA LEU A 79 -1.83 37.97 84.75
C LEU A 79 -3.03 37.21 85.32
N LYS A 80 -2.81 36.51 86.43
CA LYS A 80 -3.85 35.78 87.16
C LYS A 80 -3.79 36.11 88.64
N ALA A 81 -4.93 36.34 89.27
CA ALA A 81 -5.00 36.60 90.69
C ALA A 81 -4.77 35.29 91.47
N ARG A 82 -3.80 35.27 92.38
CA ARG A 82 -3.55 34.16 93.30
C ARG A 82 -4.53 34.16 94.49
N CYS A 83 -4.91 35.35 94.95
CA CYS A 83 -5.82 35.58 96.05
C CYS A 83 -6.75 36.76 95.75
N ASP A 84 -7.79 36.91 96.56
CA ASP A 84 -8.68 38.08 96.47
C ASP A 84 -7.90 39.32 96.92
N TYR A 85 -7.81 40.33 96.07
CA TYR A 85 -7.15 41.59 96.39
C TYR A 85 -7.75 42.77 95.62
N VAL A 86 -7.49 43.97 96.11
CA VAL A 86 -7.88 45.22 95.44
C VAL A 86 -6.65 45.78 94.75
N ASP A 87 -6.72 45.92 93.44
CA ASP A 87 -5.65 46.50 92.63
C ASP A 87 -5.46 48.00 92.94
N ASN A 88 -4.32 48.58 92.55
CA ASN A 88 -4.05 50.01 92.81
C ASN A 88 -5.09 50.95 92.17
N ASP A 89 -5.73 50.50 91.10
CA ASP A 89 -6.77 51.23 90.38
C ASP A 89 -8.17 51.09 91.03
N GLY A 90 -8.24 50.45 92.21
CA GLY A 90 -9.49 50.21 92.94
C GLY A 90 -10.33 49.06 92.40
N THR A 91 -9.81 48.26 91.47
CA THR A 91 -10.51 47.10 90.90
C THR A 91 -10.40 45.91 91.85
N GLU A 92 -11.53 45.39 92.32
CA GLU A 92 -11.60 44.15 93.10
C GLU A 92 -11.36 42.94 92.18
N ARG A 93 -10.29 42.18 92.45
CA ARG A 93 -9.95 40.96 91.72
C ARG A 93 -10.12 39.76 92.63
N LYS A 94 -10.80 38.72 92.14
CA LYS A 94 -10.99 37.46 92.87
C LYS A 94 -9.93 36.44 92.48
N ALA A 95 -9.63 35.52 93.38
CA ALA A 95 -8.70 34.43 93.14
C ALA A 95 -9.10 33.64 91.87
N GLY A 96 -8.17 33.56 90.92
CA GLY A 96 -8.36 32.90 89.63
C GLY A 96 -8.83 33.82 88.49
N ASP A 97 -9.14 35.09 88.76
CA ASP A 97 -9.44 36.07 87.71
C ASP A 97 -8.18 36.33 86.86
N GLU A 98 -8.38 36.49 85.56
CA GLU A 98 -7.30 36.73 84.61
C GLU A 98 -7.52 38.07 83.88
N TRP A 99 -6.45 38.85 83.71
CA TRP A 99 -6.49 40.13 83.02
C TRP A 99 -5.21 40.38 82.21
N LEU A 100 -5.24 41.41 81.38
CA LEU A 100 -4.09 41.87 80.61
C LEU A 100 -3.57 43.17 81.21
N PHE A 101 -2.25 43.25 81.38
CA PHE A 101 -1.52 44.51 81.52
C PHE A 101 -1.05 44.92 80.12
N GLU A 102 -1.76 45.87 79.51
CA GLU A 102 -1.51 46.33 78.14
C GLU A 102 -0.36 47.35 78.11
N GLY A 103 0.58 47.20 77.17
CA GLY A 103 1.65 48.18 76.97
C GLY A 103 1.17 49.47 76.25
N PRO A 104 2.02 50.50 76.16
CA PRO A 104 3.40 50.54 76.62
C PRO A 104 3.51 50.86 78.12
N GLY A 105 4.26 50.04 78.87
CA GLY A 105 4.44 50.26 80.31
C GLY A 105 5.43 49.27 80.94
N VAL A 106 5.92 49.62 82.13
CA VAL A 106 6.74 48.72 82.95
C VAL A 106 5.82 48.05 83.96
N TYR A 107 5.80 46.72 83.97
CA TYR A 107 5.01 45.97 84.95
C TYR A 107 5.80 45.80 86.23
N TYR A 108 5.17 46.14 87.36
CA TYR A 108 5.72 45.93 88.69
C TYR A 108 5.10 44.65 89.28
N PRO A 109 5.87 43.55 89.41
CA PRO A 109 5.36 42.29 89.94
C PRO A 109 4.83 42.41 91.37
N ARG A 110 3.82 41.61 91.70
CA ARG A 110 3.16 41.59 93.01
C ARG A 110 3.01 40.16 93.52
N MET A 111 2.72 40.00 94.80
CA MET A 111 2.47 38.67 95.38
C MET A 111 1.12 38.11 94.91
N GLU A 112 0.13 38.99 94.80
CA GLU A 112 -1.27 38.66 94.52
C GLU A 112 -1.51 38.35 93.03
N ALA A 113 -0.59 38.75 92.15
CA ALA A 113 -0.68 38.55 90.71
C ALA A 113 0.40 37.60 90.20
N GLU A 114 -0.02 36.48 89.62
CA GLU A 114 0.81 35.51 88.93
C GLU A 114 0.97 35.84 87.45
N TYR A 115 2.20 35.80 86.97
CA TYR A 115 2.49 35.91 85.54
C TYR A 115 2.19 34.59 84.82
N ILE A 116 1.25 34.60 83.86
CA ILE A 116 0.96 33.44 83.01
C ILE A 116 1.82 33.46 81.75
N GLY A 117 1.92 34.60 81.07
CA GLY A 117 2.61 34.71 79.79
C GLY A 117 2.41 36.04 79.09
N MET A 118 3.14 36.25 77.99
CA MET A 118 3.04 37.45 77.15
C MET A 118 2.14 37.19 75.94
N MET A 119 1.14 38.04 75.75
CA MET A 119 0.26 38.09 74.59
C MET A 119 0.77 39.13 73.60
N ARG A 120 0.73 38.84 72.31
CA ARG A 120 1.08 39.78 71.24
C ARG A 120 -0.13 40.08 70.37
N ALA A 121 -0.18 41.28 69.83
CA ALA A 121 -1.17 41.65 68.84
C ALA A 121 -0.97 40.86 67.55
N HIS A 122 -2.07 40.45 66.94
CA HIS A 122 -2.09 39.79 65.63
C HIS A 122 -2.33 40.85 64.56
N MET A 123 -1.51 40.85 63.51
CA MET A 123 -1.67 41.80 62.41
C MET A 123 -2.79 41.33 61.48
N VAL A 124 -3.81 42.16 61.30
CA VAL A 124 -4.83 41.99 60.26
C VAL A 124 -4.38 42.77 59.03
N GLU A 125 -4.00 42.05 57.98
CA GLU A 125 -3.65 42.64 56.68
C GLU A 125 -4.92 42.90 55.84
N LEU A 126 -4.79 43.71 54.79
CA LEU A 126 -5.86 43.88 53.80
C LEU A 126 -6.27 42.54 53.21
N ASN A 127 -7.58 42.34 53.00
CA ASN A 127 -8.16 41.08 52.48
C ASN A 127 -7.90 39.86 53.38
N THR A 128 -7.64 40.06 54.66
CA THR A 128 -7.55 39.00 55.67
C THR A 128 -8.47 39.28 56.85
N ALA A 129 -8.86 38.22 57.55
CA ALA A 129 -9.61 38.30 58.78
C ALA A 129 -9.10 37.28 59.78
N LEU A 130 -9.11 37.63 61.07
CA LEU A 130 -8.71 36.73 62.14
C LEU A 130 -9.94 36.05 62.72
N ARG A 131 -9.93 34.71 62.74
CA ARG A 131 -10.97 33.94 63.40
C ARG A 131 -10.62 33.71 64.86
N PHE A 132 -11.50 34.15 65.74
CA PHE A 132 -11.40 33.96 67.18
C PHE A 132 -12.47 32.98 67.69
N ARG A 133 -12.20 32.38 68.85
CA ARG A 133 -13.16 31.61 69.65
C ARG A 133 -13.15 32.11 71.08
N ALA A 134 -14.33 32.30 71.66
CA ALA A 134 -14.48 32.64 73.08
C ALA A 134 -14.20 31.41 73.95
N ILE A 135 -13.24 31.50 74.87
CA ILE A 135 -12.94 30.44 75.85
C ILE A 135 -14.01 30.42 76.96
N ARG A 136 -14.49 31.60 77.35
CA ARG A 136 -15.54 31.84 78.35
C ARG A 136 -16.46 32.94 77.85
N ASP A 137 -17.59 33.13 78.51
CA ASP A 137 -18.45 34.29 78.28
C ASP A 137 -17.63 35.56 78.51
N CYS A 138 -17.44 36.33 77.44
CA CYS A 138 -16.59 37.51 77.45
C CYS A 138 -17.18 38.63 76.59
N VAL A 139 -16.58 39.80 76.69
CA VAL A 139 -16.85 40.91 75.76
C VAL A 139 -15.65 41.00 74.85
N ASP A 140 -15.90 40.92 73.54
CA ASP A 140 -14.82 41.06 72.56
C ASP A 140 -14.30 42.50 72.51
N ARG A 141 -13.16 42.71 71.84
CA ARG A 141 -12.57 44.07 71.69
C ARG A 141 -13.51 45.06 71.00
N SER A 142 -14.46 44.59 70.18
CA SER A 142 -15.46 45.43 69.52
C SER A 142 -16.64 45.83 70.42
N GLY A 143 -16.70 45.31 71.65
CA GLY A 143 -17.77 45.58 72.62
C GLY A 143 -18.94 44.59 72.53
N THR A 144 -18.84 43.54 71.70
CA THR A 144 -19.90 42.54 71.52
C THR A 144 -19.77 41.44 72.57
N ARG A 145 -20.88 41.08 73.23
CA ARG A 145 -20.92 39.95 74.18
C ARG A 145 -20.87 38.62 73.42
N ARG A 146 -19.88 37.80 73.72
CA ARG A 146 -19.65 36.47 73.13
C ARG A 146 -19.90 35.38 74.15
N LYS A 147 -20.57 34.31 73.75
CA LYS A 147 -20.76 33.11 74.58
C LYS A 147 -19.56 32.17 74.46
N ALA A 148 -19.30 31.39 75.51
CA ALA A 148 -18.27 30.37 75.49
C ALA A 148 -18.45 29.41 74.28
N GLY A 149 -17.39 29.22 73.50
CA GLY A 149 -17.38 28.42 72.27
C GLY A 149 -17.84 29.14 71.00
N GLU A 150 -18.38 30.36 71.10
CA GLU A 150 -18.75 31.17 69.93
C GLU A 150 -17.52 31.54 69.10
N HIS A 151 -17.67 31.54 67.78
CA HIS A 151 -16.66 31.98 66.83
C HIS A 151 -17.09 33.29 66.18
N TRP A 152 -16.13 34.16 65.86
CA TRP A 152 -16.36 35.36 65.04
C TRP A 152 -15.10 35.71 64.23
N LEU A 153 -15.27 36.57 63.24
CA LEU A 153 -14.19 37.10 62.40
C LEU A 153 -13.92 38.56 62.77
N VAL A 154 -12.65 38.93 62.84
CA VAL A 154 -12.17 40.31 63.00
C VAL A 154 -11.58 40.74 61.68
N THR A 155 -12.21 41.73 61.04
CA THR A 155 -11.86 42.26 59.70
C THR A 155 -11.20 43.64 59.76
N THR A 156 -11.12 44.26 60.95
CA THR A 156 -10.52 45.58 61.12
C THR A 156 -9.01 45.53 60.89
N VAL A 157 -8.54 46.17 59.81
CA VAL A 157 -7.12 46.20 59.42
C VAL A 157 -6.28 46.88 60.51
N GLY A 158 -5.15 46.28 60.85
CA GLY A 158 -4.23 46.76 61.89
C GLY A 158 -3.90 45.71 62.94
N ALA A 159 -3.17 46.14 63.98
CA ALA A 159 -2.78 45.27 65.08
C ALA A 159 -3.97 45.01 66.01
N TYR A 160 -4.46 43.77 66.05
CA TYR A 160 -5.52 43.33 66.94
C TYR A 160 -4.94 42.60 68.15
N LEU A 161 -4.97 43.24 69.32
CA LEU A 161 -4.56 42.61 70.57
C LEU A 161 -5.75 41.83 71.18
N PRO A 162 -5.71 40.49 71.20
CA PRO A 162 -6.80 39.69 71.75
C PRO A 162 -6.96 39.94 73.25
N THR A 163 -8.20 39.91 73.72
CA THR A 163 -8.48 39.94 75.17
C THR A 163 -8.18 38.56 75.80
N VAL A 164 -8.23 38.46 77.13
CA VAL A 164 -7.85 37.25 77.89
C VAL A 164 -8.56 35.98 77.39
N TYR A 165 -9.85 36.09 77.09
CA TYR A 165 -10.72 34.97 76.76
C TYR A 165 -10.93 34.79 75.25
N GLU A 166 -10.20 35.55 74.43
CA GLU A 166 -10.21 35.42 72.98
C GLU A 166 -9.09 34.49 72.54
N GLN A 167 -9.46 33.32 72.04
CA GLN A 167 -8.51 32.39 71.47
C GLN A 167 -8.39 32.62 69.97
N TYR A 168 -7.20 33.00 69.50
CA TYR A 168 -6.89 33.01 68.08
C TYR A 168 -6.93 31.58 67.52
N ILE A 169 -7.55 31.41 66.36
CA ILE A 169 -7.66 30.10 65.68
C ILE A 169 -6.84 30.11 64.40
N VAL A 170 -7.21 30.99 63.46
CA VAL A 170 -6.65 31.01 62.11
C VAL A 170 -6.88 32.36 61.46
N THR A 171 -5.98 32.73 60.55
CA THR A 171 -6.18 33.85 59.64
C THR A 171 -6.88 33.34 58.38
N VAL A 172 -8.04 33.88 58.07
CA VAL A 172 -8.82 33.60 56.87
C VAL A 172 -8.49 34.64 55.81
N MET A 173 -8.10 34.19 54.63
CA MET A 173 -7.82 35.07 53.50
C MET A 173 -9.06 35.18 52.62
N ALA A 174 -9.35 36.39 52.13
CA ALA A 174 -10.38 36.60 51.14
C ALA A 174 -9.91 36.08 49.77
N HIS A 175 -10.82 35.44 49.04
CA HIS A 175 -10.58 34.97 47.69
C HIS A 175 -10.71 36.13 46.71
N LYS A 176 -9.66 36.38 45.94
CA LYS A 176 -9.69 37.39 44.87
C LYS A 176 -10.58 36.89 43.72
N LEU A 177 -11.52 37.73 43.31
CA LEU A 177 -12.44 37.49 42.20
C LEU A 177 -12.02 38.33 41.00
N ASP A 178 -11.89 37.65 39.86
CA ASP A 178 -11.57 38.25 38.57
C ASP A 178 -12.71 37.91 37.58
N VAL A 179 -12.65 38.42 36.34
CA VAL A 179 -13.64 38.11 35.29
C VAL A 179 -13.75 36.60 35.03
N SER A 180 -12.66 35.86 35.25
CA SER A 180 -12.60 34.41 35.05
C SER A 180 -12.86 33.60 36.31
N THR A 181 -12.94 34.20 37.50
CA THR A 181 -13.03 33.46 38.76
C THR A 181 -14.26 33.88 39.56
N ALA A 182 -15.06 32.89 39.96
CA ALA A 182 -16.18 33.05 40.87
C ALA A 182 -16.01 32.11 42.06
N VAL A 183 -16.59 32.48 43.19
CA VAL A 183 -16.56 31.67 44.40
C VAL A 183 -17.93 31.03 44.62
N HIS A 184 -17.97 29.71 44.73
CA HIS A 184 -19.17 28.93 45.02
C HIS A 184 -19.31 28.75 46.52
N VAL A 185 -20.39 29.32 47.06
CA VAL A 185 -20.66 29.38 48.50
C VAL A 185 -21.94 28.61 48.81
N ARG A 186 -21.94 27.93 49.96
CA ARG A 186 -23.09 27.26 50.55
C ARG A 186 -23.40 27.83 51.93
N SER A 187 -24.68 28.07 52.21
CA SER A 187 -25.14 28.49 53.54
C SER A 187 -25.18 27.30 54.50
N ILE A 188 -24.49 27.38 55.64
CA ILE A 188 -24.59 26.40 56.74
C ILE A 188 -25.85 26.69 57.58
N HIS A 189 -26.15 27.96 57.81
CA HIS A 189 -27.32 28.41 58.57
C HIS A 189 -28.09 29.47 57.79
N THR A 190 -29.36 29.66 58.16
CA THR A 190 -30.16 30.75 57.57
C THR A 190 -29.68 32.08 58.12
N HIS A 191 -29.16 32.94 57.26
CA HIS A 191 -28.61 34.24 57.63
C HIS A 191 -28.76 35.25 56.47
N GLU A 192 -28.42 36.50 56.74
CA GLU A 192 -28.33 37.55 55.73
C GLU A 192 -26.85 37.67 55.30
N ASP A 193 -26.59 37.53 54.00
CA ASP A 193 -25.23 37.64 53.47
C ASP A 193 -24.71 39.09 53.51
N CYS A 194 -23.40 39.28 53.25
CA CYS A 194 -22.79 40.61 53.21
C CYS A 194 -23.36 41.55 52.12
N PHE A 195 -24.21 41.04 51.23
CA PHE A 195 -24.91 41.80 50.18
C PHE A 195 -26.38 42.08 50.52
N GLY A 196 -26.86 41.73 51.73
CA GLY A 196 -28.23 41.96 52.19
C GLY A 196 -29.27 40.97 51.65
N LYS A 197 -28.85 39.80 51.14
CA LYS A 197 -29.76 38.75 50.65
C LYS A 197 -29.92 37.66 51.71
N ILE A 198 -31.18 37.28 51.96
CA ILE A 198 -31.51 36.20 52.88
C ILE A 198 -31.15 34.85 52.24
N ARG A 199 -30.19 34.14 52.82
CA ARG A 199 -29.76 32.80 52.42
C ARG A 199 -30.35 31.78 53.36
N ARG A 200 -31.05 30.77 52.83
CA ARG A 200 -31.58 29.65 53.62
C ARG A 200 -30.50 28.61 53.81
N CYS A 201 -30.57 27.86 54.93
CA CYS A 201 -29.71 26.70 55.15
C CYS A 201 -29.68 25.76 53.92
N GLY A 202 -28.48 25.40 53.47
CA GLY A 202 -28.25 24.56 52.29
C GLY A 202 -28.38 25.27 50.94
N ALA A 203 -28.74 26.56 50.90
CA ALA A 203 -28.76 27.31 49.65
C ALA A 203 -27.33 27.52 49.13
N GLU A 204 -27.17 27.42 47.81
CA GLU A 204 -25.89 27.60 47.13
C GLU A 204 -25.97 28.75 46.13
N TRP A 205 -24.91 29.54 46.01
CA TRP A 205 -24.81 30.62 45.03
C TRP A 205 -23.36 30.86 44.60
N LEU A 206 -23.20 31.66 43.55
CA LEU A 206 -21.91 32.17 43.13
C LEU A 206 -21.77 33.63 43.55
N VAL A 207 -20.57 33.99 43.98
CA VAL A 207 -20.12 35.37 44.14
C VAL A 207 -19.16 35.65 43.00
N THR A 208 -19.44 36.71 42.25
CA THR A 208 -18.66 37.10 41.07
C THR A 208 -18.01 38.46 41.28
N GLN A 209 -17.09 38.85 40.39
CA GLN A 209 -16.49 40.19 40.42
C GLN A 209 -17.53 41.33 40.36
N ARG A 210 -18.74 41.08 39.82
CA ARG A 210 -19.82 42.08 39.81
C ARG A 210 -20.32 42.43 41.21
N ASP A 211 -20.17 41.51 42.16
CA ASP A 211 -20.62 41.68 43.54
C ASP A 211 -19.49 42.27 44.41
N THR A 212 -18.27 41.73 44.31
CA THR A 212 -17.07 42.24 45.03
C THR A 212 -15.77 41.81 44.35
N ASP A 213 -14.68 42.56 44.52
CA ASP A 213 -13.33 42.22 44.01
C ASP A 213 -12.64 41.12 44.82
N SER A 214 -12.99 40.99 46.11
CA SER A 214 -12.49 39.94 46.97
C SER A 214 -13.58 39.49 47.94
N TYR A 215 -13.76 38.18 48.07
CA TYR A 215 -14.78 37.59 48.91
C TYR A 215 -14.18 36.86 50.10
N LEU A 216 -14.56 37.31 51.30
CA LEU A 216 -14.24 36.65 52.56
C LEU A 216 -15.46 35.83 52.98
N CYS A 217 -15.32 34.50 53.05
CA CYS A 217 -16.40 33.64 53.53
C CYS A 217 -16.66 33.87 55.02
N ASP A 218 -17.91 34.16 55.36
CA ASP A 218 -18.34 34.30 56.76
C ASP A 218 -18.47 32.93 57.45
N LEU A 219 -18.68 32.91 58.77
CA LEU A 219 -18.80 31.69 59.56
C LEU A 219 -20.06 30.87 59.25
N ASN A 220 -21.11 31.52 58.78
CA ASN A 220 -22.36 30.86 58.36
C ASN A 220 -22.30 30.35 56.92
N GLU A 221 -21.17 30.56 56.26
CA GLU A 221 -20.92 30.24 54.87
C GLU A 221 -19.80 29.21 54.77
N GLU A 222 -19.93 28.34 53.78
CA GLU A 222 -18.94 27.35 53.45
C GLU A 222 -18.50 27.57 52.01
N LEU A 223 -17.19 27.70 51.81
CA LEU A 223 -16.59 27.68 50.48
C LEU A 223 -16.68 26.26 49.93
N VAL A 224 -17.52 26.05 48.92
CA VAL A 224 -17.62 24.74 48.25
C VAL A 224 -16.50 24.60 47.23
N SER A 225 -16.33 25.59 46.35
CA SER A 225 -15.29 25.57 45.31
C SER A 225 -15.03 26.95 44.70
N VAL A 226 -13.94 27.08 43.96
CA VAL A 226 -13.67 28.23 43.09
C VAL A 226 -14.00 27.83 41.66
N VAL A 227 -14.99 28.48 41.06
CA VAL A 227 -15.52 28.19 39.72
C VAL A 227 -14.84 29.08 38.69
N GLN A 228 -14.30 28.46 37.66
CA GLN A 228 -13.74 29.18 36.51
C GLN A 228 -14.84 29.50 35.49
N ALA A 229 -14.75 30.68 34.87
CA ALA A 229 -15.65 31.06 33.80
C ALA A 229 -15.48 30.12 32.60
N THR A 230 -16.59 29.61 32.09
CA THR A 230 -16.64 28.89 30.83
C THR A 230 -16.67 29.91 29.71
N ALA A 231 -15.58 30.02 28.96
CA ALA A 231 -15.47 30.90 27.80
C ALA A 231 -15.73 30.10 26.51
N LEU A 232 -16.68 30.58 25.71
CA LEU A 232 -16.96 30.08 24.37
C LEU A 232 -16.38 31.06 23.35
N THR A 233 -15.68 30.52 22.36
CA THR A 233 -15.27 31.26 21.16
C THR A 233 -16.40 31.32 20.12
N ALA A 234 -16.25 32.14 19.08
CA ALA A 234 -17.25 32.28 18.01
C ALA A 234 -17.58 30.94 17.31
N SER A 235 -16.61 30.01 17.22
CA SER A 235 -16.78 28.69 16.61
C SER A 235 -17.17 27.60 17.60
N GLN A 236 -17.56 27.94 18.83
CA GLN A 236 -17.90 26.97 19.88
C GLN A 236 -19.33 27.15 20.40
N TYR A 237 -19.88 26.05 20.88
CA TYR A 237 -21.18 26.02 21.55
C TYR A 237 -21.19 24.97 22.66
N CYS A 238 -22.13 25.08 23.58
CA CYS A 238 -22.35 24.05 24.59
C CYS A 238 -23.83 23.97 24.99
N THR A 239 -24.21 22.81 25.52
CA THR A 239 -25.56 22.57 26.04
C THR A 239 -25.49 22.43 27.55
N ILE A 240 -26.16 23.35 28.25
CA ILE A 240 -26.28 23.36 29.70
C ILE A 240 -27.48 22.51 30.11
N MET A 241 -27.24 21.52 30.96
CA MET A 241 -28.25 20.71 31.63
C MET A 241 -28.72 21.40 32.90
N ASN A 242 -30.02 21.27 33.19
CA ASN A 242 -30.67 21.83 34.37
C ASN A 242 -30.45 23.34 34.55
N PRO A 243 -30.67 24.16 33.50
CA PRO A 243 -30.43 25.59 33.57
C PRO A 243 -31.21 26.24 34.73
N VAL A 244 -30.57 27.16 35.43
CA VAL A 244 -31.18 27.86 36.56
C VAL A 244 -32.13 28.94 36.03
N ASN A 245 -33.34 29.00 36.59
CA ASN A 245 -34.33 30.02 36.25
C ASN A 245 -34.01 31.38 36.89
N SER A 246 -34.75 32.43 36.54
CA SER A 246 -34.61 33.76 37.16
C SER A 246 -34.90 33.80 38.67
N ALA A 247 -35.56 32.76 39.21
CA ALA A 247 -35.81 32.59 40.63
C ALA A 247 -34.65 31.86 41.37
N GLY A 248 -33.55 31.53 40.69
CA GLY A 248 -32.38 30.88 41.29
C GLY A 248 -32.55 29.37 41.52
N GLN A 249 -33.53 28.72 40.89
CA GLN A 249 -33.78 27.29 41.01
C GLN A 249 -33.42 26.51 39.74
N PRO A 250 -32.72 25.36 39.83
CA PRO A 250 -32.36 24.53 38.68
C PRO A 250 -33.59 23.85 38.06
N GLN A 251 -33.75 23.96 36.74
CA GLN A 251 -34.84 23.33 36.00
C GLN A 251 -34.49 21.89 35.60
N LEU A 252 -34.72 20.93 36.49
CA LEU A 252 -34.35 19.53 36.28
C LEU A 252 -34.90 18.96 34.96
N GLY A 253 -34.04 18.36 34.17
CA GLY A 253 -34.36 17.71 32.88
C GLY A 253 -34.48 18.65 31.69
N LYS A 254 -34.42 19.97 31.88
CA LYS A 254 -34.37 20.93 30.77
C LYS A 254 -32.94 21.14 30.28
N LYS A 255 -32.82 21.54 29.02
CA LYS A 255 -31.56 21.87 28.35
C LYS A 255 -31.60 23.31 27.85
N ARG A 256 -30.46 24.00 27.89
CA ARG A 256 -30.27 25.34 27.31
C ARG A 256 -29.04 25.33 26.42
N LEU A 257 -29.21 25.60 25.13
CA LEU A 257 -28.13 25.76 24.17
C LEU A 257 -27.54 27.17 24.30
N VAL A 258 -26.23 27.27 24.44
CA VAL A 258 -25.48 28.53 24.42
C VAL A 258 -24.49 28.48 23.27
N ARG A 259 -24.51 29.50 22.41
CA ARG A 259 -23.64 29.63 21.23
C ARG A 259 -23.12 31.05 21.10
N GLY A 260 -21.97 31.20 20.45
CA GLY A 260 -21.35 32.50 20.18
C GLY A 260 -20.36 32.93 21.27
N GLU A 261 -19.58 33.97 20.95
CA GLU A 261 -18.52 34.49 21.83
C GLU A 261 -19.11 35.02 23.13
N THR A 262 -19.03 34.20 24.18
CA THR A 262 -19.64 34.48 25.48
C THR A 262 -18.84 33.84 26.59
N SER A 263 -18.65 34.56 27.69
CA SER A 263 -18.05 34.05 28.92
C SER A 263 -19.10 34.03 30.02
N PHE A 264 -19.35 32.87 30.62
CA PHE A 264 -20.34 32.72 31.69
C PHE A 264 -19.89 31.72 32.74
N PHE A 265 -20.46 31.81 33.94
CA PHE A 265 -20.24 30.84 35.00
C PHE A 265 -21.37 29.82 35.02
N LEU A 266 -21.03 28.55 35.28
CA LEU A 266 -22.04 27.51 35.51
C LEU A 266 -22.62 27.68 36.90
N MET A 267 -23.94 27.90 36.98
CA MET A 267 -24.61 28.08 38.26
C MET A 267 -24.65 26.77 39.05
N PRO A 268 -24.78 26.80 40.39
CA PRO A 268 -24.90 25.59 41.19
C PRO A 268 -26.09 24.74 40.73
N GLY A 269 -25.82 23.48 40.38
CA GLY A 269 -26.80 22.55 39.80
C GLY A 269 -26.82 22.49 38.27
N GLU A 270 -26.13 23.40 37.57
CA GLU A 270 -25.90 23.32 36.13
C GLU A 270 -24.71 22.41 35.81
N SER A 271 -24.81 21.67 34.72
CA SER A 271 -23.69 20.90 34.18
C SER A 271 -23.68 20.96 32.65
N LEU A 272 -22.51 20.75 32.05
CA LEU A 272 -22.39 20.66 30.59
C LEU A 272 -22.67 19.22 30.15
N GLU A 273 -23.53 19.03 29.13
CA GLU A 273 -23.88 17.68 28.65
C GLU A 273 -22.69 16.95 28.01
N CYS A 274 -22.01 17.60 27.05
CA CYS A 274 -20.81 17.05 26.41
C CYS A 274 -19.68 18.09 26.36
N GLY A 275 -19.52 18.88 27.42
CA GLY A 275 -18.50 19.93 27.49
C GLY A 275 -18.69 21.05 26.45
N ILE A 276 -17.59 21.68 26.06
CA ILE A 276 -17.54 22.69 25.00
C ILE A 276 -17.33 21.97 23.66
N GLN A 277 -18.25 22.18 22.72
CA GLN A 277 -18.22 21.57 21.39
C GLN A 277 -17.88 22.60 20.32
N GLN A 278 -17.31 22.14 19.21
CA GLN A 278 -17.05 22.97 18.04
C GLN A 278 -18.27 22.97 17.12
N ILE A 279 -18.60 24.15 16.58
CA ILE A 279 -19.64 24.34 15.57
C ILE A 279 -19.27 23.52 14.33
N TYR A 280 -20.26 22.94 13.67
CA TYR A 280 -20.03 22.19 12.43
C TYR A 280 -19.89 23.16 11.26
N THR A 281 -18.67 23.40 10.81
CA THR A 281 -18.40 24.12 9.56
C THR A 281 -18.49 23.16 8.39
N LEU A 282 -19.48 23.36 7.53
CA LEU A 282 -19.68 22.55 6.31
C LEU A 282 -19.17 23.31 5.11
N GLY A 283 -18.24 22.70 4.37
CA GLY A 283 -17.85 23.17 3.03
C GLY A 283 -18.92 22.85 1.97
N PRO A 284 -18.73 23.28 0.71
CA PRO A 284 -19.67 22.99 -0.38
C PRO A 284 -19.82 21.49 -0.67
N ASN A 285 -18.80 20.70 -0.32
CA ASN A 285 -18.74 19.26 -0.52
C ASN A 285 -19.15 18.47 0.74
N ASP A 286 -19.44 19.14 1.84
CA ASP A 286 -19.78 18.50 3.11
C ASP A 286 -21.29 18.56 3.35
N GLY A 287 -21.81 17.55 4.05
CA GLY A 287 -23.18 17.52 4.53
C GLY A 287 -23.29 16.81 5.88
N LEU A 288 -24.38 17.06 6.59
CA LEU A 288 -24.71 16.37 7.84
C LEU A 288 -26.08 15.71 7.70
N VAL A 289 -26.13 14.43 8.07
CA VAL A 289 -27.40 13.74 8.28
C VAL A 289 -27.83 14.01 9.70
N LEU A 290 -28.99 14.66 9.83
CA LEU A 290 -29.62 14.99 11.09
C LEU A 290 -30.70 13.96 11.40
N ARG A 291 -30.94 13.73 12.69
CA ARG A 291 -32.04 12.90 13.19
C ARG A 291 -32.79 13.67 14.27
N ALA A 292 -34.11 13.76 14.14
CA ALA A 292 -34.93 14.37 15.19
C ALA A 292 -35.11 13.38 16.36
N THR A 293 -34.74 13.77 17.56
CA THR A 293 -35.06 13.02 18.81
C THR A 293 -36.41 13.43 19.38
N GLN A 294 -36.82 14.68 19.14
CA GLN A 294 -38.09 15.24 19.57
C GLN A 294 -38.73 16.03 18.42
N ALA A 295 -40.05 16.22 18.49
CA ALA A 295 -40.78 17.02 17.52
C ALA A 295 -40.28 18.48 17.58
N THR A 296 -39.57 18.90 16.55
CA THR A 296 -38.87 20.19 16.51
C THR A 296 -39.02 20.81 15.14
N TYR A 297 -38.96 22.14 15.10
CA TYR A 297 -38.96 22.89 13.85
C TYR A 297 -37.53 23.00 13.34
N ASP A 298 -37.33 22.66 12.08
CA ASP A 298 -36.07 22.87 11.41
C ASP A 298 -35.95 24.34 10.99
N GLU A 299 -34.99 25.06 11.57
CA GLU A 299 -34.74 26.48 11.28
C GLU A 299 -33.60 26.70 10.26
N THR A 300 -33.03 25.62 9.72
CA THR A 300 -31.77 25.65 8.93
C THR A 300 -31.88 26.24 7.51
N ASN A 301 -33.08 26.40 6.95
CA ASN A 301 -33.26 26.91 5.58
C ASN A 301 -33.49 28.43 5.48
N SER A 302 -33.08 29.20 6.50
CA SER A 302 -33.40 30.63 6.61
C SER A 302 -32.31 31.56 6.02
N SER A 303 -32.05 31.45 4.71
CA SER A 303 -31.48 32.60 3.97
C SER A 303 -32.57 33.49 3.35
N ASP A 304 -33.80 33.00 3.23
CA ASP A 304 -34.96 33.75 2.76
C ASP A 304 -36.06 33.75 3.84
N GLU A 305 -36.51 34.92 4.29
CA GLU A 305 -37.54 35.12 5.33
C GLU A 305 -38.94 34.54 4.99
N THR A 306 -39.07 33.78 3.90
CA THR A 306 -40.32 33.22 3.38
C THR A 306 -40.38 31.68 3.36
N THR A 307 -39.39 30.96 3.89
CA THR A 307 -39.42 29.49 3.92
C THR A 307 -40.13 28.94 5.15
N ASN A 308 -41.19 28.16 4.93
CA ASN A 308 -41.97 27.46 5.95
C ASN A 308 -41.06 26.64 6.89
N LYS A 309 -41.15 26.88 8.20
CA LYS A 309 -40.54 26.02 9.22
C LYS A 309 -41.06 24.59 9.04
N ILE A 310 -40.18 23.65 8.67
CA ILE A 310 -40.56 22.26 8.48
C ILE A 310 -40.62 21.60 9.86
N LEU A 311 -41.80 21.10 10.24
CA LEU A 311 -41.98 20.32 11.46
C LEU A 311 -41.45 18.90 11.22
N ARG A 312 -40.39 18.52 11.92
CA ARG A 312 -39.79 17.18 11.85
C ARG A 312 -40.36 16.28 12.94
N GLN A 313 -40.74 15.07 12.57
CA GLN A 313 -41.22 14.08 13.53
C GLN A 313 -40.06 13.35 14.21
N PRO A 314 -40.22 12.86 15.46
CA PRO A 314 -39.20 12.04 16.11
C PRO A 314 -38.80 10.83 15.25
N GLY A 315 -37.50 10.62 15.07
CA GLY A 315 -36.91 9.56 14.25
C GLY A 315 -36.70 9.91 12.78
N GLU A 316 -37.28 11.01 12.28
CA GLU A 316 -37.09 11.48 10.92
C GLU A 316 -35.63 11.88 10.67
N ARG A 317 -35.09 11.51 9.51
CA ARG A 317 -33.74 11.84 9.08
C ARG A 317 -33.78 12.73 7.85
N TRP A 318 -32.87 13.69 7.77
CA TRP A 318 -32.70 14.53 6.58
C TRP A 318 -31.25 14.99 6.46
N LEU A 319 -30.87 15.39 5.24
CA LEU A 319 -29.52 15.84 4.93
C LEU A 319 -29.50 17.37 4.78
N ILE A 320 -28.59 18.03 5.50
CA ILE A 320 -28.21 19.41 5.22
C ILE A 320 -26.89 19.44 4.45
N ARG A 321 -26.78 20.33 3.46
CA ARG A 321 -25.58 20.51 2.62
C ARG A 321 -24.95 21.87 2.94
N GLY A 322 -23.62 21.94 2.90
CA GLY A 322 -22.93 23.23 2.99
C GLY A 322 -23.03 24.05 1.70
N PRO A 323 -22.43 25.25 1.65
CA PRO A 323 -21.58 25.84 2.69
C PRO A 323 -22.38 26.56 3.79
N CYS A 324 -22.28 26.09 5.04
CA CYS A 324 -22.92 26.76 6.18
C CYS A 324 -22.28 26.35 7.51
N GLU A 325 -22.50 27.15 8.54
CA GLU A 325 -22.17 26.81 9.93
C GLU A 325 -23.43 26.28 10.61
N TYR A 326 -23.34 25.07 11.17
CA TYR A 326 -24.48 24.41 11.80
C TYR A 326 -24.22 24.12 13.27
N VAL A 327 -25.20 24.52 14.10
CA VAL A 327 -25.27 24.19 15.51
C VAL A 327 -26.56 23.39 15.74
N PRO A 328 -26.49 22.13 16.18
CA PRO A 328 -27.67 21.32 16.39
C PRO A 328 -28.54 21.92 17.51
N PRO A 329 -29.81 22.26 17.23
CA PRO A 329 -30.73 22.73 18.25
C PRO A 329 -31.15 21.56 19.16
N ILE A 330 -31.72 21.90 20.32
CA ILE A 330 -32.21 20.91 21.28
C ILE A 330 -33.29 20.07 20.62
N GLY A 331 -33.15 18.74 20.70
CA GLY A 331 -34.08 17.81 20.07
C GLY A 331 -33.63 17.30 18.70
N ILE A 332 -32.50 17.78 18.17
CA ILE A 332 -31.87 17.27 16.95
C ILE A 332 -30.49 16.72 17.30
N GLU A 333 -30.16 15.54 16.78
CA GLU A 333 -28.84 14.95 16.88
C GLU A 333 -28.20 14.83 15.49
N VAL A 334 -26.87 14.98 15.44
CA VAL A 334 -26.09 14.76 14.22
C VAL A 334 -25.80 13.26 14.14
N ALA A 335 -26.42 12.57 13.18
CA ALA A 335 -26.26 11.13 13.01
C ALA A 335 -24.97 10.78 12.29
N GLU A 336 -24.70 11.43 11.15
CA GLU A 336 -23.54 11.12 10.30
C GLU A 336 -23.02 12.40 9.62
N LYS A 337 -21.68 12.51 9.52
CA LYS A 337 -21.04 13.47 8.62
C LYS A 337 -20.82 12.82 7.26
N ARG A 338 -21.23 13.50 6.20
CA ARG A 338 -21.12 13.04 4.81
C ARG A 338 -20.27 13.98 4.00
N THR A 339 -19.55 13.41 3.06
CA THR A 339 -18.73 14.12 2.09
C THR A 339 -19.13 13.69 0.69
N SER A 340 -19.11 14.63 -0.24
CA SER A 340 -19.35 14.33 -1.65
C SER A 340 -18.20 13.52 -2.22
N ILE A 341 -18.52 12.46 -2.94
CA ILE A 341 -17.53 11.55 -3.53
C ILE A 341 -17.31 12.00 -4.98
N PRO A 342 -16.09 12.45 -5.34
CA PRO A 342 -15.80 12.82 -6.72
C PRO A 342 -15.71 11.57 -7.59
N LEU A 343 -16.58 11.47 -8.60
CA LEU A 343 -16.63 10.37 -9.57
C LEU A 343 -16.26 10.93 -10.96
N GLY A 344 -15.27 10.32 -11.61
CA GLY A 344 -14.99 10.58 -13.03
C GLY A 344 -16.02 9.92 -13.95
N GLU A 345 -15.99 10.25 -15.25
CA GLU A 345 -16.94 9.75 -16.27
C GLU A 345 -17.03 8.21 -16.32
N SER A 346 -15.90 7.54 -16.09
CA SER A 346 -15.76 6.08 -16.14
C SER A 346 -15.76 5.42 -14.75
N GLU A 347 -16.13 6.15 -13.71
CA GLU A 347 -16.12 5.67 -12.33
C GLU A 347 -17.51 5.77 -11.71
N GLY A 348 -17.79 4.88 -10.77
CA GLY A 348 -19.04 4.90 -10.03
C GLY A 348 -18.94 4.24 -8.67
N ILE A 349 -20.01 4.37 -7.90
CA ILE A 349 -20.21 3.69 -6.61
C ILE A 349 -21.56 2.98 -6.59
N TYR A 350 -21.66 1.91 -5.81
CA TYR A 350 -22.95 1.29 -5.53
C TYR A 350 -23.59 1.90 -4.29
N VAL A 351 -24.86 2.22 -4.43
CA VAL A 351 -25.69 2.85 -3.41
C VAL A 351 -26.91 2.00 -3.15
N ARG A 352 -27.25 1.83 -1.88
CA ARG A 352 -28.47 1.17 -1.44
C ARG A 352 -29.34 2.14 -0.67
N ASN A 353 -30.61 2.20 -1.03
CA ASN A 353 -31.61 2.92 -0.24
C ASN A 353 -32.05 2.03 0.95
N THR A 354 -31.94 2.57 2.16
CA THR A 354 -32.26 1.89 3.43
C THR A 354 -33.77 1.71 3.66
N LYS A 355 -34.63 2.57 3.08
CA LYS A 355 -36.09 2.44 3.14
C LYS A 355 -36.65 1.48 2.10
N THR A 356 -36.26 1.62 0.84
CA THR A 356 -36.79 0.78 -0.26
C THR A 356 -36.01 -0.51 -0.44
N GLY A 357 -34.77 -0.57 0.03
CA GLY A 357 -33.84 -1.68 -0.21
C GLY A 357 -33.26 -1.69 -1.63
N GLU A 358 -33.65 -0.75 -2.49
CA GLU A 358 -33.22 -0.68 -3.89
C GLU A 358 -31.72 -0.36 -3.98
N VAL A 359 -31.00 -1.13 -4.80
CA VAL A 359 -29.57 -0.93 -5.05
C VAL A 359 -29.38 -0.44 -6.47
N ARG A 360 -28.59 0.63 -6.64
CA ARG A 360 -28.25 1.20 -7.95
C ARG A 360 -26.78 1.57 -8.03
N ALA A 361 -26.26 1.67 -9.25
CA ALA A 361 -24.94 2.20 -9.53
C ALA A 361 -25.07 3.69 -9.92
N VAL A 362 -24.31 4.56 -9.26
CA VAL A 362 -24.20 5.99 -9.63
C VAL A 362 -22.84 6.21 -10.25
N ILE A 363 -22.80 6.78 -11.46
CA ILE A 363 -21.62 6.84 -12.33
C ILE A 363 -21.47 8.26 -12.87
N GLY A 364 -20.24 8.74 -13.05
CA GLY A 364 -19.92 9.86 -13.94
C GLY A 364 -19.97 11.27 -13.35
N SER A 365 -20.56 11.47 -12.17
CA SER A 365 -20.66 12.81 -11.57
C SER A 365 -20.44 12.76 -10.05
N THR A 366 -19.87 13.82 -9.49
CA THR A 366 -19.68 13.95 -8.04
C THR A 366 -21.00 13.74 -7.32
N TYR A 367 -21.04 12.72 -6.45
CA TYR A 367 -22.27 12.31 -5.79
C TYR A 367 -22.15 12.38 -4.28
N MET A 368 -23.17 12.94 -3.64
CA MET A 368 -23.31 12.92 -2.18
C MET A 368 -24.51 12.04 -1.84
N LEU A 369 -24.26 11.03 -1.01
CA LEU A 369 -25.30 10.12 -0.53
C LEU A 369 -26.44 10.88 0.16
N THR A 370 -27.67 10.61 -0.23
CA THR A 370 -28.89 11.14 0.42
C THR A 370 -29.13 10.49 1.78
N GLU A 371 -29.89 11.12 2.68
CA GLU A 371 -30.15 10.68 4.05
C GLU A 371 -30.59 9.21 4.23
N GLU A 372 -31.17 8.63 3.18
CA GLU A 372 -31.65 7.24 3.15
C GLU A 372 -30.69 6.30 2.43
N GLU A 373 -29.62 6.80 1.81
CA GLU A 373 -28.66 5.99 1.09
C GLU A 373 -27.46 5.62 1.96
N GLU A 374 -27.03 4.36 1.80
CA GLU A 374 -25.78 3.82 2.32
C GLU A 374 -24.95 3.24 1.16
N HIS A 375 -23.64 3.10 1.38
CA HIS A 375 -22.79 2.38 0.43
C HIS A 375 -23.15 0.89 0.44
N TRP A 376 -23.09 0.27 -0.73
CA TRP A 376 -23.35 -1.16 -0.87
C TRP A 376 -22.16 -1.90 -1.48
N GLU A 377 -21.71 -2.96 -0.82
CA GLU A 377 -20.65 -3.80 -1.39
C GLU A 377 -21.26 -4.89 -2.28
N LYS A 378 -20.80 -4.93 -3.53
CA LYS A 378 -21.13 -6.03 -4.44
C LYS A 378 -20.32 -7.28 -4.09
N VAL A 379 -21.03 -8.35 -3.71
CA VAL A 379 -20.40 -9.65 -3.48
C VAL A 379 -20.04 -10.29 -4.81
N LEU A 380 -18.74 -10.50 -5.04
CA LEU A 380 -18.19 -11.24 -6.18
C LEU A 380 -17.58 -12.57 -5.72
N SER A 381 -17.60 -13.56 -6.61
CA SER A 381 -16.85 -14.81 -6.42
C SER A 381 -15.34 -14.52 -6.30
N SER A 382 -14.65 -15.25 -5.40
CA SER A 382 -13.20 -15.10 -5.17
C SER A 382 -12.40 -15.21 -6.47
N LYS A 383 -12.76 -16.15 -7.36
CA LYS A 383 -12.08 -16.34 -8.64
C LYS A 383 -12.24 -15.15 -9.58
N VAL A 384 -13.38 -14.45 -9.53
CA VAL A 384 -13.62 -13.25 -10.34
C VAL A 384 -12.79 -12.09 -9.80
N LYS A 385 -12.71 -11.93 -8.48
CA LYS A 385 -11.84 -10.91 -7.85
C LYS A 385 -10.37 -11.10 -8.26
N GLU A 386 -9.85 -12.32 -8.16
CA GLU A 386 -8.48 -12.66 -8.61
C GLU A 386 -8.23 -12.30 -10.09
N LEU A 387 -9.21 -12.56 -10.96
CA LEU A 387 -9.07 -12.29 -12.40
C LEU A 387 -9.18 -10.80 -12.73
N LEU A 388 -9.95 -10.02 -11.96
CA LEU A 388 -10.03 -8.57 -12.09
C LEU A 388 -8.72 -7.91 -11.66
N GLU A 389 -8.17 -8.32 -10.51
CA GLU A 389 -6.87 -7.84 -10.01
C GLU A 389 -5.72 -8.19 -10.97
N ALA A 390 -5.73 -9.41 -11.53
CA ALA A 390 -4.72 -9.81 -12.52
C ALA A 390 -4.78 -8.99 -13.82
N ASN A 391 -5.95 -8.42 -14.15
CA ASN A 391 -6.16 -7.61 -15.34
C ASN A 391 -5.72 -6.15 -15.16
N GLU A 392 -5.39 -5.69 -13.95
CA GLU A 392 -4.85 -4.32 -13.73
C GLU A 392 -3.40 -4.14 -14.22
N MET A 393 -2.75 -5.20 -14.75
CA MET A 393 -1.39 -5.12 -15.30
C MET A 393 -1.26 -5.62 -16.77
N PRO A 394 -1.88 -4.99 -17.79
CA PRO A 394 -1.79 -5.48 -19.17
C PRO A 394 -0.60 -4.95 -19.99
N TYR A 395 0.21 -4.00 -19.49
CA TYR A 395 1.22 -3.33 -20.34
C TYR A 395 2.68 -3.78 -20.14
N LEU A 396 2.97 -4.79 -19.31
CA LEU A 396 4.35 -5.29 -19.10
C LEU A 396 4.53 -6.81 -19.19
N GLY A 397 3.48 -7.58 -19.51
CA GLY A 397 3.45 -9.02 -19.23
C GLY A 397 3.47 -10.01 -20.40
N ARG A 398 3.40 -9.59 -21.67
CA ARG A 398 3.29 -10.53 -22.80
C ARG A 398 4.62 -11.16 -23.27
N SER A 399 5.73 -10.95 -22.55
CA SER A 399 7.03 -11.59 -22.80
C SER A 399 7.49 -12.50 -21.65
N ARG A 400 6.56 -13.22 -21.01
CA ARG A 400 6.85 -14.02 -19.81
C ARG A 400 6.55 -15.53 -19.94
N PHE A 401 6.73 -16.08 -21.14
CA PHE A 401 6.68 -17.54 -21.36
C PHE A 401 7.99 -18.18 -21.85
N GLU A 402 9.11 -17.43 -21.86
CA GLU A 402 10.40 -17.95 -22.34
C GLU A 402 11.58 -17.88 -21.35
N GLN A 403 11.38 -17.54 -20.08
CA GLN A 403 12.49 -17.47 -19.11
C GLN A 403 12.12 -18.05 -17.74
N THR A 404 11.92 -19.37 -17.69
CA THR A 404 11.74 -20.12 -16.42
C THR A 404 12.99 -20.94 -16.04
N ILE A 405 14.16 -20.69 -16.64
CA ILE A 405 15.39 -21.49 -16.39
C ILE A 405 16.52 -20.72 -15.68
N PHE A 406 16.42 -19.39 -15.48
CA PHE A 406 17.49 -18.62 -14.83
C PHE A 406 16.97 -17.76 -13.67
N ARG A 407 16.53 -18.40 -12.58
CA ARG A 407 16.18 -17.69 -11.35
C ARG A 407 16.66 -18.35 -10.06
N GLU A 408 17.83 -19.01 -10.15
CA GLU A 408 18.69 -19.21 -9.00
C GLU A 408 20.01 -18.51 -9.29
N SER A 409 20.52 -17.74 -8.33
CA SER A 409 21.73 -16.91 -8.36
C SER A 409 21.61 -15.57 -9.09
N LEU A 410 21.23 -14.52 -8.34
CA LEU A 410 21.99 -13.27 -8.18
C LEU A 410 21.18 -12.30 -7.32
N SER A 411 21.53 -12.26 -6.02
CA SER A 411 21.30 -11.13 -5.14
C SER A 411 22.16 -9.96 -5.61
N PHE A 412 21.57 -8.96 -6.26
CA PHE A 412 22.19 -7.65 -6.40
C PHE A 412 21.13 -6.56 -6.51
N ASP A 413 21.32 -5.54 -5.67
CA ASP A 413 20.49 -4.34 -5.52
C ASP A 413 20.22 -3.65 -6.85
N MET A 414 18.94 -3.47 -7.17
CA MET A 414 18.47 -2.44 -8.09
C MET A 414 17.42 -1.61 -7.37
N CYS A 415 17.85 -0.40 -7.03
CA CYS A 415 17.06 0.69 -6.50
C CYS A 415 15.85 0.96 -7.41
N GLU A 416 14.65 0.65 -6.91
CA GLU A 416 13.39 1.09 -7.52
C GLU A 416 13.30 2.61 -7.41
N ILE A 417 13.47 3.31 -8.54
CA ILE A 417 12.94 4.66 -8.68
C ILE A 417 11.42 4.53 -8.76
N GLN A 418 10.79 4.53 -7.60
CA GLN A 418 9.34 4.64 -7.46
C GLN A 418 8.93 6.04 -7.90
N VAL A 419 8.51 6.20 -9.15
CA VAL A 419 7.60 7.30 -9.52
C VAL A 419 6.23 6.91 -8.96
N LYS A 420 6.08 7.05 -7.63
CA LYS A 420 4.77 7.06 -6.99
C LYS A 420 4.10 8.37 -7.38
N GLY A 421 3.24 8.33 -8.38
CA GLY A 421 2.12 9.28 -8.42
C GLY A 421 1.38 9.26 -7.08
N PRO A 422 0.63 10.32 -6.73
CA PRO A 422 -0.11 10.36 -5.47
C PRO A 422 -0.96 9.09 -5.36
N ARG A 423 -0.75 8.30 -4.31
CA ARG A 423 -1.61 7.16 -3.97
C ARG A 423 -3.00 7.74 -3.68
N VAL A 424 -3.87 7.72 -4.68
CA VAL A 424 -5.30 7.95 -4.50
C VAL A 424 -5.77 6.81 -3.60
N GLU A 425 -6.26 7.14 -2.39
CA GLU A 425 -6.86 6.14 -1.52
C GLU A 425 -7.99 5.44 -2.29
N PRO A 426 -8.06 4.09 -2.26
CA PRO A 426 -9.10 3.37 -2.98
C PRO A 426 -10.46 3.85 -2.50
N LYS A 427 -11.28 4.32 -3.44
CA LYS A 427 -12.62 4.83 -3.15
C LYS A 427 -13.45 3.72 -2.49
N PRO A 428 -14.31 4.03 -1.52
CA PRO A 428 -15.13 3.03 -0.86
C PRO A 428 -16.17 2.47 -1.84
N PHE A 429 -16.18 1.14 -2.00
CA PHE A 429 -17.20 0.39 -2.75
C PHE A 429 -17.38 0.83 -4.23
N PRO A 430 -16.30 0.80 -5.04
CA PRO A 430 -16.36 1.21 -6.42
C PRO A 430 -17.22 0.24 -7.25
N VAL A 431 -17.85 0.78 -8.28
CA VAL A 431 -18.49 -0.02 -9.33
C VAL A 431 -17.44 -0.90 -9.98
N VAL A 432 -17.76 -2.20 -10.10
CA VAL A 432 -16.83 -3.17 -10.65
C VAL A 432 -16.70 -2.93 -12.15
N SER A 433 -15.50 -2.55 -12.57
CA SER A 433 -15.16 -2.26 -13.96
C SER A 433 -14.23 -3.31 -14.55
N LEU A 434 -14.43 -3.67 -15.82
CA LEU A 434 -13.53 -4.55 -16.57
C LEU A 434 -13.19 -3.90 -17.91
N GLN A 435 -11.90 -3.67 -18.16
CA GLN A 435 -11.42 -3.25 -19.47
C GLN A 435 -11.37 -4.46 -20.39
N VAL A 436 -12.25 -4.49 -21.39
CA VAL A 436 -12.29 -5.56 -22.39
C VAL A 436 -11.24 -5.28 -23.47
N PRO A 437 -10.26 -6.18 -23.69
CA PRO A 437 -9.24 -6.00 -24.72
C PRO A 437 -9.82 -5.97 -26.14
N HIS A 438 -9.01 -5.54 -27.10
CA HIS A 438 -9.32 -5.70 -28.52
C HIS A 438 -9.52 -7.19 -28.87
N ASN A 439 -10.40 -7.47 -29.83
CA ASN A 439 -10.76 -8.82 -30.27
C ASN A 439 -11.20 -9.75 -29.12
N ALA A 440 -11.88 -9.19 -28.12
CA ALA A 440 -12.48 -9.93 -27.04
C ALA A 440 -13.94 -9.54 -26.85
N ALA A 441 -14.73 -10.45 -26.30
CA ALA A 441 -16.11 -10.21 -25.89
C ALA A 441 -16.30 -10.65 -24.44
N VAL A 442 -17.15 -9.95 -23.69
CA VAL A 442 -17.54 -10.32 -22.33
C VAL A 442 -19.03 -10.54 -22.29
N GLN A 443 -19.46 -11.64 -21.69
CA GLN A 443 -20.87 -11.87 -21.38
C GLN A 443 -21.17 -11.49 -19.93
N ILE A 444 -22.18 -10.65 -19.77
CA ILE A 444 -22.68 -10.12 -18.51
C ILE A 444 -24.12 -10.62 -18.37
N ASN A 445 -24.43 -11.24 -17.23
CA ASN A 445 -25.76 -11.73 -16.93
C ASN A 445 -26.34 -10.94 -15.76
N ASP A 446 -27.52 -10.38 -15.94
CA ASP A 446 -28.35 -9.89 -14.85
C ASP A 446 -29.30 -11.01 -14.41
N TYR A 447 -29.03 -11.58 -13.24
CA TYR A 447 -29.85 -12.66 -12.68
C TYR A 447 -31.21 -12.17 -12.17
N TRP A 448 -31.34 -10.88 -11.86
CA TRP A 448 -32.60 -10.33 -11.36
C TRP A 448 -33.61 -10.14 -12.50
N GLN A 449 -33.15 -9.56 -13.61
CA GLN A 449 -33.98 -9.34 -14.79
C GLN A 449 -33.98 -10.54 -15.76
N ASN A 450 -33.14 -11.55 -15.50
CA ASN A 450 -32.89 -12.69 -16.39
C ASN A 450 -32.53 -12.26 -17.82
N THR A 451 -31.74 -11.18 -17.93
CA THR A 451 -31.24 -10.63 -19.19
C THR A 451 -29.73 -10.88 -19.28
N SER A 452 -29.26 -11.14 -20.50
CA SER A 452 -27.83 -11.27 -20.78
C SER A 452 -27.43 -10.33 -21.90
N ARG A 453 -26.30 -9.66 -21.71
CA ARG A 453 -25.68 -8.80 -22.71
C ARG A 453 -24.22 -9.18 -22.91
N VAL A 454 -23.75 -8.96 -24.12
CA VAL A 454 -22.41 -9.27 -24.59
C VAL A 454 -21.84 -7.98 -25.12
N GLU A 455 -20.74 -7.56 -24.51
CA GLU A 455 -20.03 -6.33 -24.86
C GLU A 455 -18.74 -6.69 -25.59
N PHE A 456 -18.52 -6.08 -26.75
CA PHE A 456 -17.34 -6.28 -27.58
C PHE A 456 -16.29 -5.22 -27.28
N GLY A 457 -15.02 -5.63 -27.14
CA GLY A 457 -13.91 -4.71 -26.90
C GLY A 457 -13.45 -3.97 -28.16
N PRO A 458 -12.75 -2.82 -28.00
CA PRO A 458 -12.26 -2.24 -26.75
C PRO A 458 -13.32 -1.37 -26.05
N VAL A 459 -13.78 -1.78 -24.87
CA VAL A 459 -14.74 -1.01 -24.07
C VAL A 459 -14.50 -1.25 -22.58
N LEU A 460 -14.73 -0.23 -21.76
CA LEU A 460 -14.78 -0.37 -20.31
C LEU A 460 -16.19 -0.74 -19.90
N VAL A 461 -16.35 -1.97 -19.41
CA VAL A 461 -17.64 -2.45 -18.93
C VAL A 461 -17.78 -2.12 -17.45
N LEU A 462 -18.89 -1.49 -17.09
CA LEU A 462 -19.29 -1.23 -15.70
C LEU A 462 -20.44 -2.16 -15.33
N LEU A 463 -20.26 -2.96 -14.28
CA LEU A 463 -21.31 -3.87 -13.82
C LEU A 463 -22.41 -3.12 -13.07
N GLY A 464 -23.66 -3.43 -13.40
CA GLY A 464 -24.81 -3.09 -12.58
C GLY A 464 -24.83 -3.83 -11.24
N PRO A 465 -25.72 -3.45 -10.30
CA PRO A 465 -25.81 -4.06 -8.96
C PRO A 465 -26.08 -5.56 -8.96
N HIS A 466 -26.91 -6.03 -9.89
CA HIS A 466 -27.31 -7.44 -10.00
C HIS A 466 -26.64 -8.19 -11.16
N GLU A 467 -25.82 -7.48 -11.94
CA GLU A 467 -25.06 -8.06 -13.06
C GLU A 467 -23.83 -8.85 -12.59
N GLN A 468 -23.49 -9.94 -13.26
CA GLN A 468 -22.26 -10.69 -12.99
C GLN A 468 -21.54 -11.06 -14.29
N PHE A 469 -20.21 -11.12 -14.23
CA PHE A 469 -19.42 -11.66 -15.33
C PHE A 469 -19.60 -13.17 -15.45
N THR A 470 -19.74 -13.64 -16.68
CA THR A 470 -19.72 -15.07 -16.98
C THR A 470 -18.28 -15.57 -16.95
N LEU A 471 -17.97 -16.44 -15.99
CA LEU A 471 -16.65 -17.05 -15.87
C LEU A 471 -16.48 -18.14 -16.93
N LEU A 472 -15.53 -17.95 -17.85
CA LEU A 472 -15.14 -18.96 -18.83
C LEU A 472 -14.11 -19.91 -18.22
N SER A 473 -14.32 -21.21 -18.39
CA SER A 473 -13.41 -22.24 -17.94
C SER A 473 -13.00 -23.11 -19.12
N LEU A 474 -11.86 -22.77 -19.71
CA LEU A 474 -11.36 -23.33 -20.95
C LEU A 474 -10.35 -24.45 -20.71
N SER A 475 -10.30 -25.42 -21.62
CA SER A 475 -9.29 -26.45 -21.66
C SER A 475 -7.91 -25.90 -22.01
N GLY A 476 -6.87 -26.41 -21.36
CA GLY A 476 -5.48 -25.96 -21.54
C GLY A 476 -4.46 -27.10 -21.43
N GLY A 477 -3.21 -26.83 -21.82
CA GLY A 477 -2.13 -27.82 -21.81
C GLY A 477 -2.01 -28.69 -23.07
N LYS A 478 -1.01 -29.59 -23.05
CA LYS A 478 -0.70 -30.62 -24.06
C LYS A 478 -0.37 -31.93 -23.33
N PRO A 479 -1.25 -32.96 -23.30
CA PRO A 479 -2.59 -32.99 -23.87
C PRO A 479 -3.56 -32.03 -23.18
N LYS A 480 -4.69 -31.71 -23.83
CA LYS A 480 -5.71 -30.82 -23.28
C LYS A 480 -6.33 -31.38 -22.01
N ARG A 481 -6.30 -30.58 -20.95
CA ARG A 481 -6.97 -30.83 -19.67
C ARG A 481 -8.13 -29.85 -19.50
N PRO A 482 -9.33 -30.31 -19.12
CA PRO A 482 -10.47 -29.43 -18.88
C PRO A 482 -10.22 -28.48 -17.70
N HIS A 483 -10.85 -27.32 -17.73
CA HIS A 483 -10.83 -26.30 -16.66
C HIS A 483 -9.44 -25.74 -16.28
N ALA A 484 -8.45 -25.87 -17.15
CA ALA A 484 -7.09 -25.42 -16.86
C ALA A 484 -6.93 -23.89 -16.93
N VAL A 485 -7.65 -23.22 -17.83
CA VAL A 485 -7.60 -21.77 -18.02
C VAL A 485 -8.93 -21.16 -17.60
N LYS A 486 -8.88 -20.11 -16.79
CA LYS A 486 -10.07 -19.34 -16.39
C LYS A 486 -9.93 -17.91 -16.88
N SER A 487 -10.98 -17.37 -17.49
CA SER A 487 -10.96 -16.03 -18.09
C SER A 487 -12.34 -15.36 -17.96
N LEU A 488 -12.36 -14.02 -17.93
CA LEU A 488 -13.61 -13.23 -17.87
C LEU A 488 -14.11 -12.80 -19.25
N TYR A 489 -13.24 -12.78 -20.25
CA TYR A 489 -13.55 -12.44 -21.63
C TYR A 489 -13.17 -13.58 -22.57
N LEU A 490 -13.97 -13.76 -23.62
CA LEU A 490 -13.71 -14.68 -24.71
C LEU A 490 -12.86 -13.98 -25.76
N LEU A 491 -11.74 -14.58 -26.14
CA LEU A 491 -10.93 -14.13 -27.27
C LEU A 491 -11.61 -14.55 -28.57
N LEU A 492 -11.80 -13.61 -29.49
CA LEU A 492 -12.51 -13.82 -30.76
C LEU A 492 -11.58 -14.29 -31.89
N GLY A 493 -10.26 -14.20 -31.69
CA GLY A 493 -9.23 -14.53 -32.69
C GLY A 493 -8.89 -13.36 -33.62
N PRO A 494 -8.12 -13.59 -34.71
CA PRO A 494 -7.54 -14.88 -35.11
C PRO A 494 -6.47 -15.36 -34.11
N ASP A 495 -6.53 -16.64 -33.74
CA ASP A 495 -5.57 -17.29 -32.85
C ASP A 495 -5.49 -18.80 -33.16
N PHE A 496 -4.63 -19.55 -32.47
CA PHE A 496 -4.48 -20.98 -32.68
C PHE A 496 -4.48 -21.77 -31.37
N VAL A 497 -4.98 -23.00 -31.43
CA VAL A 497 -5.00 -23.94 -30.30
C VAL A 497 -4.17 -25.15 -30.67
N THR A 498 -3.17 -25.47 -29.84
CA THR A 498 -2.36 -26.68 -30.00
C THR A 498 -2.89 -27.84 -29.16
N ASP A 499 -2.93 -29.05 -29.69
CA ASP A 499 -3.34 -30.28 -29.01
C ASP A 499 -2.40 -31.46 -29.35
N MET A 500 -2.44 -32.52 -28.53
CA MET A 500 -1.75 -33.77 -28.75
C MET A 500 -2.78 -34.91 -28.83
N VAL A 501 -2.93 -35.49 -30.01
CA VAL A 501 -3.89 -36.56 -30.30
C VAL A 501 -3.15 -37.86 -30.54
N VAL A 502 -3.48 -38.89 -29.76
CA VAL A 502 -3.00 -40.25 -30.00
C VAL A 502 -3.99 -40.96 -30.91
N VAL A 503 -3.50 -41.49 -32.03
CA VAL A 503 -4.27 -42.19 -33.06
C VAL A 503 -3.71 -43.58 -33.31
N GLU A 504 -4.54 -44.47 -33.86
CA GLU A 504 -4.16 -45.82 -34.25
C GLU A 504 -4.56 -46.03 -35.71
N THR A 505 -3.64 -46.52 -36.53
CA THR A 505 -3.88 -46.85 -37.95
C THR A 505 -4.53 -48.23 -38.11
N ALA A 506 -4.98 -48.58 -39.31
CA ALA A 506 -5.51 -49.92 -39.62
C ALA A 506 -4.52 -51.06 -39.30
N ASP A 507 -3.21 -50.79 -39.40
CA ASP A 507 -2.14 -51.75 -39.10
C ASP A 507 -1.73 -51.76 -37.61
N HIS A 508 -2.56 -51.20 -36.73
CA HIS A 508 -2.30 -51.07 -35.28
C HIS A 508 -1.06 -50.25 -34.89
N ALA A 509 -0.50 -49.46 -35.81
CA ALA A 509 0.54 -48.50 -35.47
C ALA A 509 -0.04 -47.33 -34.66
N ARG A 510 0.47 -47.15 -33.45
CA ARG A 510 0.08 -46.05 -32.56
C ARG A 510 0.96 -44.83 -32.82
N LEU A 511 0.32 -43.70 -33.11
CA LEU A 511 0.98 -42.45 -33.46
C LEU A 511 0.53 -41.34 -32.51
N SER A 512 1.46 -40.48 -32.12
CA SER A 512 1.20 -39.22 -31.43
C SER A 512 1.29 -38.08 -32.43
N LEU A 513 0.18 -37.37 -32.61
CA LEU A 513 0.06 -36.22 -33.50
C LEU A 513 0.04 -34.94 -32.67
N GLN A 514 0.98 -34.03 -32.91
CA GLN A 514 0.91 -32.67 -32.37
C GLN A 514 0.33 -31.76 -33.45
N LEU A 515 -0.83 -31.19 -33.16
CA LEU A 515 -1.64 -30.44 -34.11
C LEU A 515 -1.88 -29.04 -33.57
N ALA A 516 -1.91 -28.05 -34.45
CA ALA A 516 -2.38 -26.71 -34.15
C ALA A 516 -3.59 -26.39 -35.05
N TYR A 517 -4.68 -25.99 -34.43
CA TYR A 517 -5.91 -25.60 -35.12
C TYR A 517 -5.98 -24.08 -35.14
N ASN A 518 -5.98 -23.48 -36.33
CA ASN A 518 -6.13 -22.03 -36.50
C ASN A 518 -7.62 -21.69 -36.49
N TRP A 519 -8.04 -20.79 -35.61
CA TRP A 519 -9.45 -20.52 -35.36
C TRP A 519 -9.75 -19.02 -35.29
N ILE A 520 -10.99 -18.68 -35.59
CA ILE A 520 -11.55 -17.34 -35.49
C ILE A 520 -13.07 -17.46 -35.28
N PHE A 521 -13.64 -16.60 -34.44
CA PHE A 521 -15.10 -16.51 -34.31
C PHE A 521 -15.68 -15.62 -35.40
N ASP A 522 -16.79 -16.06 -36.01
CA ASP A 522 -17.53 -15.22 -36.94
C ASP A 522 -18.42 -14.24 -36.18
N THR A 523 -18.04 -12.97 -36.21
CA THR A 523 -18.66 -11.87 -35.45
C THR A 523 -19.54 -10.97 -36.30
N THR A 524 -19.66 -11.24 -37.60
CA THR A 524 -20.35 -10.37 -38.57
C THR A 524 -21.77 -9.99 -38.15
N ASP A 525 -22.65 -10.96 -37.88
CA ASP A 525 -24.01 -10.68 -37.38
C ASP A 525 -24.06 -10.40 -35.86
N ALA A 526 -23.02 -10.83 -35.13
CA ALA A 526 -22.99 -10.79 -33.68
C ALA A 526 -22.77 -9.37 -33.13
N LEU A 527 -22.19 -8.47 -33.93
CA LEU A 527 -21.99 -7.07 -33.56
C LEU A 527 -23.31 -6.28 -33.50
N GLU A 528 -24.31 -6.65 -34.31
CA GLU A 528 -25.58 -5.93 -34.38
C GLU A 528 -26.71 -6.64 -33.60
N ILE A 529 -26.66 -7.97 -33.51
CA ILE A 529 -27.75 -8.78 -32.94
C ILE A 529 -27.30 -9.45 -31.63
N GLN A 530 -27.86 -9.00 -30.51
CA GLN A 530 -27.55 -9.51 -29.17
C GLN A 530 -27.77 -11.03 -29.02
N LYS A 531 -28.79 -11.58 -29.70
CA LYS A 531 -29.08 -13.02 -29.69
C LYS A 531 -28.00 -13.84 -30.37
N GLU A 532 -27.38 -13.31 -31.43
CA GLU A 532 -26.27 -13.97 -32.12
C GLU A 532 -24.97 -13.82 -31.33
N ALA A 533 -24.77 -12.67 -30.66
CA ALA A 533 -23.65 -12.47 -29.73
C ALA A 533 -23.68 -13.48 -28.57
N ALA A 534 -24.87 -13.78 -28.03
CA ALA A 534 -25.02 -14.79 -26.99
C ALA A 534 -24.59 -16.19 -27.44
N LYS A 535 -24.70 -16.53 -28.75
CA LYS A 535 -24.27 -17.84 -29.26
C LYS A 535 -22.77 -18.08 -29.10
N LEU A 536 -21.95 -17.03 -29.14
CA LEU A 536 -20.49 -17.14 -28.92
C LEU A 536 -20.15 -17.80 -27.57
N PHE A 537 -21.05 -17.66 -26.59
CA PHE A 537 -20.90 -18.18 -25.23
C PHE A 537 -21.73 -19.45 -24.97
N SER A 538 -22.46 -19.97 -25.96
CA SER A 538 -23.27 -21.19 -25.82
C SER A 538 -22.44 -22.41 -25.40
N VAL A 539 -21.19 -22.48 -25.88
CA VAL A 539 -20.26 -23.57 -25.57
C VAL A 539 -19.28 -23.09 -24.48
N PRO A 540 -19.39 -23.59 -23.23
CA PRO A 540 -18.58 -23.08 -22.11
C PRO A 540 -17.08 -23.30 -22.27
N ASP A 541 -16.68 -24.43 -22.87
CA ASP A 541 -15.30 -24.78 -23.17
C ASP A 541 -15.14 -25.05 -24.67
N PHE A 542 -15.17 -23.98 -25.46
CA PHE A 542 -15.04 -24.08 -26.91
C PHE A 542 -13.72 -24.74 -27.32
N VAL A 543 -12.63 -24.52 -26.57
CA VAL A 543 -11.31 -25.10 -26.84
C VAL A 543 -11.34 -26.62 -26.69
N GLY A 544 -11.87 -27.09 -25.56
CA GLY A 544 -11.99 -28.51 -25.25
C GLY A 544 -12.92 -29.23 -26.22
N ASP A 545 -14.08 -28.65 -26.51
CA ASP A 545 -15.06 -29.24 -27.43
C ASP A 545 -14.52 -29.30 -28.86
N THR A 546 -13.86 -28.23 -29.32
CA THR A 546 -13.21 -28.18 -30.63
C THR A 546 -12.13 -29.25 -30.77
N CYS A 547 -11.19 -29.31 -29.81
CA CYS A 547 -10.12 -30.32 -29.82
C CYS A 547 -10.69 -31.74 -29.77
N LYS A 548 -11.72 -31.99 -28.95
CA LYS A 548 -12.38 -33.29 -28.84
C LYS A 548 -13.06 -33.71 -30.13
N ALA A 549 -13.80 -32.80 -30.78
CA ALA A 549 -14.46 -33.04 -32.05
C ALA A 549 -13.43 -33.32 -33.16
N MET A 550 -12.37 -32.51 -33.25
CA MET A 550 -11.30 -32.68 -34.24
C MET A 550 -10.52 -33.97 -34.01
N ALA A 551 -10.12 -34.27 -32.76
CA ALA A 551 -9.46 -35.52 -32.40
C ALA A 551 -10.32 -36.76 -32.76
N SER A 552 -11.64 -36.68 -32.57
CA SER A 552 -12.55 -37.77 -32.97
C SER A 552 -12.59 -37.98 -34.48
N ARG A 553 -12.63 -36.88 -35.26
CA ARG A 553 -12.63 -36.95 -36.73
C ARG A 553 -11.32 -37.53 -37.26
N ILE A 554 -10.19 -37.08 -36.72
CA ILE A 554 -8.87 -37.56 -37.11
C ILE A 554 -8.72 -39.05 -36.76
N ARG A 555 -9.10 -39.46 -35.54
CA ARG A 555 -9.06 -40.88 -35.14
C ARG A 555 -9.91 -41.76 -36.07
N GLY A 556 -11.12 -41.32 -36.42
CA GLY A 556 -11.99 -42.05 -37.34
C GLY A 556 -11.38 -42.20 -38.74
N ALA A 557 -10.77 -41.14 -39.27
CA ALA A 557 -10.14 -41.19 -40.58
C ALA A 557 -8.88 -42.07 -40.60
N VAL A 558 -7.99 -41.90 -39.62
CA VAL A 558 -6.70 -42.64 -39.55
C VAL A 558 -6.90 -44.13 -39.29
N ALA A 559 -7.91 -44.52 -38.51
CA ALA A 559 -8.19 -45.93 -38.22
C ALA A 559 -8.52 -46.77 -39.47
N SER A 560 -8.98 -46.13 -40.56
CA SER A 560 -9.29 -46.81 -41.82
C SER A 560 -8.11 -46.95 -42.79
N ILE A 561 -6.95 -46.38 -42.44
CA ILE A 561 -5.82 -46.19 -43.35
C ILE A 561 -4.58 -46.90 -42.80
N SER A 562 -3.77 -47.50 -43.68
CA SER A 562 -2.49 -48.12 -43.33
C SER A 562 -1.42 -47.08 -42.95
N PHE A 563 -0.42 -47.49 -42.16
CA PHE A 563 0.60 -46.57 -41.67
C PHE A 563 1.42 -45.92 -42.79
N ASP A 564 1.87 -46.69 -43.80
CA ASP A 564 2.69 -46.15 -44.91
C ASP A 564 1.93 -45.12 -45.74
N PHE A 565 0.65 -45.39 -46.03
CA PHE A 565 -0.19 -44.43 -46.78
C PHE A 565 -0.43 -43.16 -45.97
N PHE A 566 -0.66 -43.30 -44.66
CA PHE A 566 -0.78 -42.16 -43.76
C PHE A 566 0.51 -41.37 -43.67
N HIS A 567 1.68 -42.00 -43.54
CA HIS A 567 2.97 -41.32 -43.46
C HIS A 567 3.26 -40.45 -44.69
N LYS A 568 2.92 -40.94 -45.90
CA LYS A 568 3.08 -40.19 -47.16
C LYS A 568 2.06 -39.07 -47.37
N ASN A 569 0.83 -39.24 -46.89
CA ASN A 569 -0.30 -38.34 -47.18
C ASN A 569 -0.92 -37.67 -45.94
N SER A 570 -0.21 -37.67 -44.81
CA SER A 570 -0.69 -37.22 -43.49
C SER A 570 -1.32 -35.82 -43.56
N ALA A 571 -0.65 -34.89 -44.25
CA ALA A 571 -1.13 -33.52 -44.45
C ALA A 571 -2.53 -33.45 -45.09
N ARG A 572 -2.76 -34.21 -46.16
CA ARG A 572 -4.04 -34.22 -46.85
C ARG A 572 -5.12 -34.93 -46.03
N ILE A 573 -4.77 -36.07 -45.42
CA ILE A 573 -5.72 -36.88 -44.65
C ILE A 573 -6.23 -36.12 -43.42
N ILE A 574 -5.34 -35.53 -42.63
CA ILE A 574 -5.71 -34.79 -41.43
C ILE A 574 -6.52 -33.55 -41.79
N ARG A 575 -6.10 -32.78 -42.81
CA ARG A 575 -6.87 -31.60 -43.25
C ARG A 575 -8.24 -31.97 -43.80
N ALA A 576 -8.36 -33.03 -44.59
CA ALA A 576 -9.64 -33.52 -45.10
C ALA A 576 -10.55 -34.02 -43.97
N ALA A 577 -9.99 -34.69 -42.96
CA ALA A 577 -10.76 -35.16 -41.80
C ALA A 577 -11.30 -34.00 -40.95
N CYS A 578 -10.52 -32.95 -40.75
CA CYS A 578 -10.92 -31.80 -39.95
C CYS A 578 -11.87 -30.85 -40.70
N LEU A 579 -11.47 -30.43 -41.91
CA LEU A 579 -12.17 -29.38 -42.68
C LEU A 579 -13.31 -29.92 -43.55
N GLY A 580 -13.27 -31.20 -43.90
CA GLY A 580 -14.20 -31.80 -44.86
C GLY A 580 -13.72 -31.70 -46.31
N LEU A 581 -14.45 -32.37 -47.18
CA LEU A 581 -14.22 -32.40 -48.63
C LEU A 581 -15.39 -31.72 -49.32
N ASP A 582 -15.09 -30.86 -50.29
CA ASP A 582 -16.10 -30.29 -51.19
C ASP A 582 -16.66 -31.33 -52.15
N ASN A 583 -17.76 -30.98 -52.82
CA ASN A 583 -18.39 -31.79 -53.87
C ASN A 583 -17.43 -32.16 -55.03
N ALA A 584 -16.32 -31.43 -55.18
CA ALA A 584 -15.27 -31.69 -56.15
C ALA A 584 -14.08 -32.51 -55.60
N GLY A 585 -14.15 -32.99 -54.35
CA GLY A 585 -13.09 -33.76 -53.69
C GLY A 585 -11.87 -32.94 -53.25
N LYS A 586 -11.97 -31.60 -53.27
CA LYS A 586 -10.97 -30.66 -52.73
C LYS A 586 -11.23 -30.42 -51.24
N VAL A 587 -10.17 -30.22 -50.45
CA VAL A 587 -10.30 -29.89 -49.02
C VAL A 587 -10.88 -28.48 -48.87
N GLN A 588 -11.87 -28.33 -47.99
CA GLN A 588 -12.48 -27.04 -47.68
C GLN A 588 -11.48 -26.07 -47.04
N ASP A 589 -11.69 -24.76 -47.23
CA ASP A 589 -10.83 -23.74 -46.65
C ASP A 589 -11.13 -23.51 -45.16
N TRP A 590 -12.34 -23.82 -44.70
CA TRP A 590 -12.73 -23.66 -43.32
C TRP A 590 -13.83 -24.64 -42.91
N TYR A 591 -13.92 -24.89 -41.60
CA TYR A 591 -15.01 -25.65 -40.99
C TYR A 591 -15.64 -24.82 -39.87
N MET A 592 -16.97 -24.71 -39.86
CA MET A 592 -17.71 -23.92 -38.88
C MET A 592 -18.47 -24.81 -37.92
N PHE A 593 -18.36 -24.52 -36.63
CA PHE A 593 -19.24 -25.04 -35.60
C PHE A 593 -20.49 -24.16 -35.51
N PRO A 594 -21.68 -24.72 -35.81
CA PRO A 594 -22.91 -23.93 -35.85
C PRO A 594 -23.36 -23.44 -34.45
N GLU A 595 -22.96 -24.14 -33.39
CA GLU A 595 -23.41 -23.87 -32.02
C GLU A 595 -22.86 -22.56 -31.45
N ASN A 596 -21.57 -22.28 -31.71
CA ASN A 596 -20.85 -21.11 -31.18
C ASN A 596 -20.22 -20.23 -32.26
N ARG A 597 -20.52 -20.47 -33.55
CA ARG A 597 -19.98 -19.72 -34.69
C ARG A 597 -18.43 -19.73 -34.76
N LEU A 598 -17.79 -20.73 -34.16
CA LEU A 598 -16.35 -20.90 -34.25
C LEU A 598 -15.97 -21.44 -35.63
N ARG A 599 -15.04 -20.77 -36.31
CA ARG A 599 -14.51 -21.18 -37.61
C ARG A 599 -13.07 -21.65 -37.46
N ILE A 600 -12.81 -22.92 -37.78
CA ILE A 600 -11.46 -23.42 -38.01
C ILE A 600 -11.06 -23.08 -39.44
N THR A 601 -9.99 -22.31 -39.60
CA THR A 601 -9.45 -21.85 -40.89
C THR A 601 -8.32 -22.73 -41.40
N GLY A 602 -7.66 -23.47 -40.53
CA GLY A 602 -6.53 -24.30 -40.91
C GLY A 602 -6.12 -25.28 -39.81
N VAL A 603 -5.39 -26.31 -40.23
CA VAL A 603 -4.79 -27.30 -39.32
C VAL A 603 -3.34 -27.47 -39.70
N ASP A 604 -2.46 -27.09 -38.78
CA ASP A 604 -1.02 -27.20 -38.92
C ASP A 604 -0.54 -28.44 -38.15
N ILE A 605 0.20 -29.31 -38.85
CA ILE A 605 0.73 -30.55 -38.28
C ILE A 605 2.15 -30.28 -37.84
N GLN A 606 2.37 -30.16 -36.53
CA GLN A 606 3.66 -29.81 -35.95
C GLN A 606 4.59 -31.03 -35.93
N SER A 607 4.07 -32.18 -35.50
CA SER A 607 4.83 -33.44 -35.51
C SER A 607 3.91 -34.64 -35.62
N VAL A 608 4.41 -35.67 -36.29
CA VAL A 608 3.83 -37.01 -36.38
C VAL A 608 4.90 -37.98 -35.92
N ALA A 609 4.73 -38.56 -34.74
CA ALA A 609 5.71 -39.48 -34.17
C ALA A 609 5.04 -40.82 -33.84
N PRO A 610 5.71 -41.96 -34.10
CA PRO A 610 5.30 -43.23 -33.51
C PRO A 610 5.37 -43.12 -31.99
N SER A 611 4.35 -43.61 -31.29
CA SER A 611 4.42 -43.70 -29.82
C SER A 611 5.25 -44.88 -29.36
N ASP A 612 5.42 -45.89 -30.23
CA ASP A 612 6.22 -47.09 -29.97
C ASP A 612 7.64 -46.89 -30.49
N GLU A 613 8.62 -47.05 -29.60
CA GLU A 613 10.05 -46.95 -29.89
C GLU A 613 10.49 -48.01 -30.91
N HIS A 614 9.90 -49.21 -30.87
CA HIS A 614 10.25 -50.28 -31.79
C HIS A 614 9.90 -49.94 -33.25
N ILE A 615 8.74 -49.33 -33.48
CA ILE A 615 8.32 -48.89 -34.82
C ILE A 615 9.24 -47.76 -35.32
N SER A 616 9.64 -46.86 -34.42
CA SER A 616 10.61 -45.80 -34.73
C SER A 616 11.97 -46.37 -35.17
N GLU A 617 12.49 -47.39 -34.48
CA GLU A 617 13.73 -48.08 -34.88
C GLU A 617 13.60 -48.77 -36.25
N LEU A 618 12.47 -49.42 -36.52
CA LEU A 618 12.22 -50.05 -37.82
C LEU A 618 12.18 -49.03 -38.96
N LEU A 619 11.61 -47.85 -38.71
CA LEU A 619 11.62 -46.73 -39.67
C LEU A 619 13.04 -46.23 -39.92
N MET A 620 13.86 -46.07 -38.88
CA MET A 620 15.26 -45.67 -39.04
C MET A 620 16.05 -46.68 -39.87
N LYS A 621 15.86 -47.99 -39.63
CA LYS A 621 16.48 -49.05 -40.43
C LYS A 621 16.04 -49.00 -41.90
N SER A 622 14.76 -48.73 -42.15
CA SER A 622 14.24 -48.57 -43.51
C SER A 622 14.87 -47.37 -44.24
N VAL A 623 15.03 -46.23 -43.57
CA VAL A 623 15.72 -45.06 -44.14
C VAL A 623 17.18 -45.36 -44.42
N GLN A 624 17.87 -46.07 -43.51
CA GLN A 624 19.25 -46.49 -43.72
C GLN A 624 19.40 -47.39 -44.96
N MET A 625 18.54 -48.40 -45.11
CA MET A 625 18.52 -49.26 -46.30
C MET A 625 18.21 -48.46 -47.57
N ALA A 626 17.30 -47.49 -47.52
CA ALA A 626 16.99 -46.65 -48.67
C ALA A 626 18.21 -45.83 -49.13
N ILE A 627 18.95 -45.23 -48.18
CA ILE A 627 20.21 -44.53 -48.47
C ILE A 627 21.20 -45.50 -49.10
N GLU A 628 21.40 -46.69 -48.51
CA GLU A 628 22.32 -47.72 -49.02
C GLU A 628 21.97 -48.18 -50.44
N ILE A 629 20.68 -48.34 -50.76
CA ILE A 629 20.22 -48.67 -52.11
C ILE A 629 20.54 -47.53 -53.08
N THR A 630 20.29 -46.28 -52.70
CA THR A 630 20.61 -45.13 -53.57
C THR A 630 22.11 -44.96 -53.79
N THR A 631 22.95 -45.19 -52.77
CA THR A 631 24.41 -45.14 -52.91
C THR A 631 24.92 -46.27 -53.80
N ASN A 632 24.42 -47.49 -53.61
CA ASN A 632 24.78 -48.64 -54.44
C ASN A 632 24.34 -48.46 -55.89
N SER A 633 23.16 -47.86 -56.11
CA SER A 633 22.66 -47.54 -57.45
C SER A 633 23.50 -46.47 -58.15
N LEU A 634 23.86 -45.39 -57.44
CA LEU A 634 24.77 -44.36 -57.94
C LEU A 634 26.16 -44.92 -58.25
N GLU A 635 26.70 -45.77 -57.37
CA GLU A 635 27.98 -46.43 -57.57
C GLU A 635 27.95 -47.36 -58.79
N ALA A 636 26.90 -48.18 -58.94
CA ALA A 636 26.72 -49.05 -60.09
C ALA A 636 26.59 -48.25 -61.40
N SER A 637 25.86 -47.14 -61.39
CA SER A 637 25.74 -46.25 -62.56
C SER A 637 27.08 -45.65 -62.94
N ALA A 638 27.85 -45.13 -61.98
CA ALA A 638 29.18 -44.57 -62.22
C ALA A 638 30.16 -45.63 -62.76
N ARG A 639 30.13 -46.85 -62.22
CA ARG A 639 30.92 -47.98 -62.75
C ARG A 639 30.54 -48.33 -64.17
N HIS A 640 29.25 -48.32 -64.50
CA HIS A 640 28.78 -48.63 -65.85
C HIS A 640 29.20 -47.54 -66.86
N GLU A 641 29.10 -46.27 -66.50
CA GLU A 641 29.54 -45.16 -67.33
C GLU A 641 31.05 -45.18 -67.56
N ALA A 642 31.84 -45.47 -66.51
CA ALA A 642 33.28 -45.66 -66.63
C ALA A 642 33.63 -46.80 -67.60
N ALA A 643 32.91 -47.93 -67.53
CA ALA A 643 33.11 -49.06 -68.44
C ALA A 643 32.72 -48.73 -69.89
N LEU A 644 31.65 -47.95 -70.11
CA LEU A 644 31.27 -47.48 -71.45
C LEU A 644 32.33 -46.56 -72.05
N LEU A 645 32.83 -45.60 -71.27
CA LEU A 645 33.91 -44.70 -71.70
C LEU A 645 35.20 -45.47 -72.02
N GLU A 646 35.54 -46.46 -71.20
CA GLU A 646 36.68 -47.34 -71.45
C GLU A 646 36.51 -48.11 -72.76
N GLN A 647 35.33 -48.68 -73.00
CA GLN A 647 35.05 -49.43 -74.22
C GLN A 647 35.04 -48.54 -75.46
N GLU A 648 34.51 -47.32 -75.37
CA GLU A 648 34.55 -46.34 -76.46
C GLU A 648 35.99 -45.91 -76.76
N ALA A 649 36.79 -45.62 -75.74
CA ALA A 649 38.20 -45.29 -75.90
C ALA A 649 38.98 -46.43 -76.57
N ARG A 650 38.75 -47.69 -76.15
CA ARG A 650 39.34 -48.88 -76.79
C ARG A 650 38.91 -49.01 -78.25
N GLY A 651 37.61 -48.88 -78.54
CA GLY A 651 37.09 -48.98 -79.90
C GLY A 651 37.61 -47.87 -80.83
N ARG A 652 37.78 -46.64 -80.32
CA ARG A 652 38.41 -45.55 -81.08
C ARG A 652 39.88 -45.84 -81.38
N LEU A 653 40.63 -46.32 -80.39
CA LEU A 653 42.04 -46.67 -80.55
C LEU A 653 42.24 -47.80 -81.56
N GLU A 654 41.41 -48.85 -81.51
CA GLU A 654 41.46 -49.93 -82.51
C GLU A 654 41.14 -49.45 -83.93
N ARG A 655 40.12 -48.59 -84.10
CA ARG A 655 39.83 -48.00 -85.42
C ARG A 655 40.99 -47.15 -85.93
N GLN A 656 41.59 -46.34 -85.08
CA GLN A 656 42.74 -45.53 -85.44
C GLN A 656 43.91 -46.41 -85.88
N LYS A 657 44.18 -47.49 -85.14
CA LYS A 657 45.20 -48.47 -85.50
C LYS A 657 44.95 -49.10 -86.88
N ILE A 658 43.70 -49.49 -87.18
CA ILE A 658 43.35 -50.05 -88.49
C ILE A 658 43.51 -49.02 -89.62
N LEU A 659 43.16 -47.75 -89.38
CA LEU A 659 43.35 -46.68 -90.36
C LEU A 659 44.85 -46.46 -90.64
N ASP A 660 45.67 -46.37 -89.59
CA ASP A 660 47.12 -46.25 -89.71
C ASP A 660 47.72 -47.44 -90.48
N GLU A 661 47.30 -48.67 -90.16
CA GLU A 661 47.69 -49.89 -90.89
C GLU A 661 47.24 -49.85 -92.36
N SER A 662 46.04 -49.34 -92.66
CA SER A 662 45.53 -49.20 -94.03
C SER A 662 46.33 -48.17 -94.84
N GLU A 663 46.69 -47.04 -94.23
CA GLU A 663 47.55 -46.03 -94.87
C GLU A 663 48.96 -46.56 -95.12
N ALA A 664 49.50 -47.33 -94.17
CA ALA A 664 50.76 -48.04 -94.34
C ALA A 664 50.68 -49.05 -95.51
N GLU A 665 49.59 -49.80 -95.65
CA GLU A 665 49.41 -50.74 -96.76
C GLU A 665 49.20 -50.02 -98.12
N LYS A 666 48.53 -48.86 -98.15
CA LYS A 666 48.41 -48.05 -99.39
C LYS A 666 49.77 -47.55 -99.88
N SER A 667 50.57 -47.00 -98.99
CA SER A 667 51.93 -46.54 -99.32
C SER A 667 52.82 -47.72 -99.75
N LYS A 668 52.67 -48.88 -99.10
CA LYS A 668 53.34 -50.12 -99.50
C LYS A 668 52.93 -50.62 -100.88
N LYS A 669 51.64 -50.53 -101.24
CA LYS A 669 51.17 -50.83 -102.60
C LYS A 669 51.82 -49.93 -103.64
N GLN A 670 51.88 -48.62 -103.40
CA GLN A 670 52.54 -47.68 -104.31
C GLN A 670 54.03 -48.01 -104.48
N LEU A 671 54.72 -48.34 -103.39
CA LEU A 671 56.10 -48.80 -103.43
C LEU A 671 56.24 -50.08 -104.28
N LEU A 672 55.33 -51.03 -104.13
CA LEU A 672 55.32 -52.26 -104.92
C LEU A 672 55.06 -51.98 -106.41
N GLU A 673 54.13 -51.09 -106.77
CA GLU A 673 53.88 -50.68 -108.16
C GLU A 673 55.12 -50.01 -108.78
N MET A 674 55.77 -49.11 -108.04
CA MET A 674 57.04 -48.50 -108.46
C MET A 674 58.15 -49.55 -108.64
N ARG A 675 58.16 -50.58 -107.79
CA ARG A 675 59.12 -51.70 -107.89
C ARG A 675 58.86 -52.58 -109.11
N ILE A 676 57.60 -52.91 -109.38
CA ILE A 676 57.19 -53.70 -110.55
C ILE A 676 57.49 -52.92 -111.82
N THR A 677 57.09 -51.64 -111.90
CA THR A 677 57.39 -50.79 -113.06
C THR A 677 58.89 -50.68 -113.29
N GLY A 678 59.68 -50.46 -112.23
CA GLY A 678 61.14 -50.52 -112.29
C GLY A 678 61.66 -51.85 -112.86
N ALA A 679 61.20 -52.98 -112.34
CA ALA A 679 61.59 -54.31 -112.81
C ALA A 679 61.16 -54.60 -114.26
N THR A 680 59.96 -54.15 -114.68
CA THR A 680 59.51 -54.30 -116.07
C THR A 680 60.33 -53.45 -117.03
N LEU A 681 60.69 -52.23 -116.64
CA LEU A 681 61.51 -51.33 -117.45
C LEU A 681 62.92 -51.88 -117.61
N GLU A 682 63.48 -52.44 -116.54
CA GLU A 682 64.75 -53.18 -116.56
C GLU A 682 64.68 -54.39 -117.50
N SER A 683 63.65 -55.24 -117.39
CA SER A 683 63.46 -56.40 -118.27
C SER A 683 63.25 -56.03 -119.75
N ILE A 684 62.45 -55.00 -120.04
CA ILE A 684 62.26 -54.47 -121.40
C ILE A 684 63.58 -53.90 -121.92
N GLY A 685 64.32 -53.16 -121.08
CA GLY A 685 65.63 -52.63 -121.41
C GLY A 685 66.61 -53.73 -121.81
N GLU A 686 66.67 -54.80 -121.02
CA GLU A 686 67.52 -55.96 -121.28
C GLU A 686 67.13 -56.71 -122.56
N ALA A 687 65.84 -57.00 -122.75
CA ALA A 687 65.34 -57.68 -123.94
C ALA A 687 65.56 -56.84 -125.22
N ARG A 688 65.31 -55.53 -125.15
CA ARG A 688 65.55 -54.60 -126.26
C ARG A 688 67.03 -54.49 -126.60
N ALA A 689 67.91 -54.42 -125.60
CA ALA A 689 69.35 -54.41 -125.80
C ALA A 689 69.84 -55.71 -126.47
N LYS A 690 69.36 -56.88 -125.99
CA LYS A 690 69.65 -58.19 -126.59
C LYS A 690 69.16 -58.30 -128.03
N ALA A 691 67.92 -57.88 -128.31
CA ALA A 691 67.33 -57.93 -129.65
C ALA A 691 68.07 -57.02 -130.64
N LEU A 692 68.43 -55.80 -130.23
CA LEU A 692 69.22 -54.88 -131.07
C LEU A 692 70.62 -55.45 -131.35
N ALA A 693 71.28 -56.04 -130.35
CA ALA A 693 72.57 -56.70 -130.53
C ALA A 693 72.51 -57.89 -131.49
N LEU A 694 71.46 -58.71 -131.40
CA LEU A 694 71.21 -59.84 -132.31
C LEU A 694 70.93 -59.37 -133.74
N ALA A 695 70.02 -58.40 -133.93
CA ALA A 695 69.71 -57.86 -135.25
C ALA A 695 70.94 -57.26 -135.93
N GLU A 696 71.79 -56.56 -135.16
CA GLU A 696 73.04 -55.99 -135.68
C GLU A 696 74.06 -57.10 -136.02
N SER A 697 74.15 -58.15 -135.21
CA SER A 697 74.96 -59.34 -135.50
C SER A 697 74.52 -60.03 -136.80
N GLU A 698 73.22 -60.28 -136.98
CA GLU A 698 72.67 -60.87 -138.20
C GLU A 698 72.89 -59.99 -139.43
N ARG A 699 72.76 -58.66 -139.28
CA ARG A 699 73.06 -57.69 -140.34
C ARG A 699 74.51 -57.80 -140.81
N ILE A 700 75.45 -57.89 -139.86
CA ILE A 700 76.88 -58.06 -140.16
C ILE A 700 77.14 -59.42 -140.82
N GLN A 701 76.55 -60.51 -140.32
CA GLN A 701 76.68 -61.84 -140.93
C GLN A 701 76.11 -61.87 -142.35
N GLY A 702 74.95 -61.27 -142.60
CA GLY A 702 74.34 -61.18 -143.91
C GLY A 702 75.22 -60.43 -144.90
N LEU A 703 75.79 -59.28 -144.50
CA LEU A 703 76.76 -58.53 -145.31
C LEU A 703 78.01 -59.38 -145.59
N SER A 704 78.58 -60.02 -144.57
CA SER A 704 79.74 -60.90 -144.72
C SER A 704 79.47 -62.09 -145.64
N ALA A 705 78.27 -62.67 -145.61
CA ALA A 705 77.89 -63.80 -146.48
C ALA A 705 77.73 -63.37 -147.94
N VAL A 706 77.21 -62.16 -148.19
CA VAL A 706 77.17 -61.57 -149.54
C VAL A 706 78.59 -61.35 -150.06
N ASP A 707 79.48 -60.82 -149.23
CA ASP A 707 80.89 -60.61 -149.59
C ASP A 707 81.62 -61.95 -149.84
N GLN A 708 81.39 -62.97 -149.01
CA GLN A 708 81.91 -64.33 -149.23
C GLN A 708 81.37 -64.94 -150.54
N SER A 709 80.07 -64.80 -150.81
CA SER A 709 79.46 -65.30 -152.04
C SER A 709 80.02 -64.60 -153.28
N ARG A 710 80.25 -63.28 -153.22
CA ARG A 710 80.95 -62.52 -154.26
C ARG A 710 82.35 -63.08 -154.49
N ALA A 711 83.10 -63.34 -153.41
CA ALA A 711 84.44 -63.93 -153.50
C ALA A 711 84.40 -65.36 -154.09
N GLU A 712 83.43 -66.20 -153.73
CA GLU A 712 83.25 -67.55 -154.28
C GLU A 712 82.89 -67.54 -155.77
N VAL A 713 81.98 -66.64 -156.20
CA VAL A 713 81.62 -66.48 -157.61
C VAL A 713 82.85 -66.08 -158.41
N GLU A 714 83.65 -65.16 -157.90
CA GLU A 714 84.91 -64.75 -158.53
C GLU A 714 85.90 -65.93 -158.60
N GLN A 715 86.01 -66.72 -157.53
CA GLN A 715 86.84 -67.93 -157.50
C GLN A 715 86.38 -68.98 -158.53
N LYS A 716 85.06 -69.22 -158.65
CA LYS A 716 84.46 -70.13 -159.65
C LYS A 716 84.69 -69.61 -161.07
N ARG A 717 84.55 -68.30 -161.28
CA ARG A 717 84.84 -67.63 -162.56
C ARG A 717 86.29 -67.89 -162.99
N ILE A 718 87.25 -67.67 -162.10
CA ILE A 718 88.68 -67.95 -162.34
C ILE A 718 88.90 -69.44 -162.66
N LYS A 719 88.29 -70.35 -161.88
CA LYS A 719 88.39 -71.81 -162.10
C LYS A 719 87.82 -72.22 -163.47
N MET A 720 86.72 -71.63 -163.89
CA MET A 720 86.04 -71.95 -165.15
C MET A 720 86.84 -71.44 -166.35
N VAL A 721 87.39 -70.22 -166.26
CA VAL A 721 88.33 -69.68 -167.26
C VAL A 721 89.56 -70.60 -167.37
N GLY A 722 90.12 -71.04 -166.24
CA GLY A 722 91.24 -72.00 -166.23
C GLY A 722 90.90 -73.35 -166.90
N LYS A 723 89.70 -73.90 -166.65
CA LYS A 723 89.25 -75.16 -167.29
C LYS A 723 89.02 -75.01 -168.79
N CYS A 724 88.46 -73.89 -169.25
CA CYS A 724 88.31 -73.63 -170.69
C CYS A 724 89.66 -73.54 -171.40
N PHE A 725 90.64 -72.90 -170.77
CA PHE A 725 92.01 -72.83 -171.30
C PHE A 725 92.64 -74.23 -171.44
N LEU A 726 92.47 -75.10 -170.43
CA LEU A 726 92.94 -76.49 -170.47
C LEU A 726 92.23 -77.34 -171.55
N TRP A 727 90.93 -77.12 -171.77
CA TRP A 727 90.15 -77.83 -172.79
C TRP A 727 90.57 -77.45 -174.22
N ASN A 728 90.85 -76.16 -174.45
CA ASN A 728 91.35 -75.67 -175.73
C ASN A 728 92.74 -76.24 -176.10
N ILE A 729 93.59 -76.47 -175.09
CA ILE A 729 94.88 -77.16 -175.28
C ILE A 729 94.67 -78.64 -175.63
N ARG A 730 93.75 -79.34 -174.95
CA ARG A 730 93.47 -80.77 -175.18
C ARG A 730 92.86 -81.07 -176.56
N LEU A 731 92.08 -80.16 -177.15
CA LEU A 731 91.50 -80.37 -178.48
C LEU A 731 92.55 -80.31 -179.62
N ARG A 732 93.64 -79.54 -179.44
CA ARG A 732 94.69 -79.40 -180.47
C ARG A 732 95.62 -80.62 -180.61
N LEU A 733 95.68 -81.50 -179.62
CA LEU A 733 96.60 -82.65 -179.60
C LEU A 733 96.03 -83.94 -180.23
N ARG A 734 94.76 -83.97 -180.65
CA ARG A 734 94.09 -85.20 -181.12
C ARG A 734 94.11 -85.41 -182.65
N VAL A 735 94.87 -84.61 -183.40
CA VAL A 735 95.01 -84.70 -184.88
C VAL A 735 96.49 -84.85 -185.31
N MET A 736 97.32 -85.51 -184.50
CA MET A 736 98.62 -86.02 -184.94
C MET A 736 98.85 -87.44 -184.45
#